data_AF-A0A8T5T478-F1
#
_entry.id   AF-A0A8T5T478-F1
#
_cell.length_a   1.000
_cell.length_b   1.000
_cell.length_c   1.000
_cell.angle_alpha   90.00
_cell.angle_beta   90.00
_cell.angle_gamma   90.00
#
_symmetry.space_group_name_H-M   'P 1'
#
loop_
_entity.id
_entity.type
_entity.pdbx_description
1 polymer ?
#
loop_
_entity_poly.entity_id
_entity_poly.type
_entity_poly.pdbx_seq_one_letter_code
_entity_poly.pdbx_strand_id
1 'polypeptide(L)'
;MSSVSLQVVKQQNLVVRTYQMGVKFPGTREERRTLEREANQRIKGLQVQQEDIIREKKAVQAALNLARVDYHKNPKFATSEISKVTNNSRNITKSAYSLLFTAAKGAVDRERKAADFFNILLNMPERAIEWFVYGRSPILENYIVKKWEVSRLYVINFIHGLRRQIDKICPPDLKFNKQLPLLSQKEVEKSISICFKKKCRDLTSPELMKKTENFVLILRLLQKNTDVIAPFLTSWINTTHLSRWKSMEKLRDQIAEALGNKNRSLFSALRTIIVFALFPNIGKTVHDLIRRAQPEKLISPPFRRRKKGRIPILLIMKDRLVVMRPGNADHMTFLAKADGEFDLGFLLKDHPRITGKLVFPEKVREYLIRGAKIKCLSIRSELAPGYKIRVYAILEGPEEVFLNYELTKEFLKVINAPKSDFVGLDVNRIGEHMLALSNEVRLPKKFKTLFERFQKLDKKKIPELHFSLTCKAKQKKIISYYKTKGEISRNYKRKRNIVKEIRNLIPHFLAAVMIKSQCKIFFMEDLETDPRGKKGALAKAIRSMPKSRMLFEKATMLASNILGYDVELVTVDQRGTSRYHNKCGGLIDRDPKNHYDRAPCKKCGEKVNTHTNAARNIVEEGLKKLKSQNRSSPHTRSLGTPNKQN
;
A
#
# COMPACT_ATOMS: atom_id res chain seq x y z
N MET A 1 2.82 -45.36 29.03
CA MET A 1 3.44 -44.88 27.78
C MET A 1 2.64 -43.71 27.24
N SER A 2 3.06 -42.51 27.59
CA SER A 2 2.43 -41.23 27.27
C SER A 2 2.87 -40.76 25.88
N SER A 3 1.91 -40.66 24.95
CA SER A 3 2.11 -40.14 23.61
C SER A 3 2.41 -38.64 23.65
N VAL A 4 3.69 -38.31 23.59
CA VAL A 4 4.16 -36.94 23.37
C VAL A 4 3.72 -36.55 21.96
N SER A 5 2.66 -35.74 21.87
CA SER A 5 2.26 -35.11 20.62
C SER A 5 3.38 -34.15 20.20
N LEU A 6 4.08 -34.50 19.13
CA LEU A 6 5.02 -33.63 18.43
C LEU A 6 4.23 -32.42 17.89
N GLN A 7 4.06 -31.40 18.73
CA GLN A 7 3.65 -30.08 18.28
C GLN A 7 4.73 -29.57 17.33
N VAL A 8 4.40 -29.56 16.04
CA VAL A 8 5.17 -28.84 15.03
C VAL A 8 5.30 -27.41 15.52
N VAL A 9 6.49 -27.04 15.99
CA VAL A 9 6.82 -25.67 16.39
C VAL A 9 6.75 -24.83 15.11
N LYS A 10 5.57 -24.27 14.81
CA LYS A 10 5.41 -23.24 13.79
C LYS A 10 6.46 -22.17 14.13
N GLN A 11 7.42 -21.94 13.23
CA GLN A 11 8.36 -20.82 13.36
C GLN A 11 7.54 -19.56 13.61
N GLN A 12 7.60 -19.03 14.83
CA GLN A 12 6.86 -17.84 15.19
C GLN A 12 7.41 -16.69 14.36
N ASN A 13 6.54 -16.09 13.54
CA ASN A 13 6.89 -14.92 12.75
C ASN A 13 7.17 -13.75 13.70
N LEU A 14 8.45 -13.47 13.97
CA LEU A 14 8.85 -12.32 14.77
C LEU A 14 8.53 -11.04 14.01
N VAL A 15 7.81 -10.12 14.65
CA VAL A 15 7.50 -8.80 14.11
C VAL A 15 8.28 -7.72 14.83
N VAL A 16 8.58 -6.65 14.10
CA VAL A 16 9.24 -5.46 14.65
C VAL A 16 8.23 -4.33 14.80
N ARG A 17 8.17 -3.71 15.98
CA ARG A 17 7.31 -2.56 16.29
C ARG A 17 8.14 -1.42 16.86
N THR A 18 7.72 -0.19 16.62
CA THR A 18 8.45 1.01 17.04
C THR A 18 7.58 1.86 17.94
N TYR A 19 8.08 2.19 19.13
CA TYR A 19 7.38 2.99 20.14
C TYR A 19 8.21 4.20 20.52
N GLN A 20 7.56 5.34 20.74
CA GLN A 20 8.23 6.55 21.21
C GLN A 20 8.31 6.52 22.74
N MET A 21 9.51 6.71 23.27
CA MET A 21 9.79 6.77 24.70
C MET A 21 9.91 8.23 25.17
N GLY A 22 9.74 8.47 26.47
CA GLY A 22 10.03 9.75 27.10
C GLY A 22 11.49 9.83 27.54
N VAL A 23 12.11 11.01 27.48
CA VAL A 23 13.42 11.26 28.11
C VAL A 23 13.22 12.31 29.20
N LYS A 24 13.62 11.99 30.43
CA LYS A 24 13.55 12.89 31.59
C LYS A 24 14.95 13.30 32.00
N PHE A 25 15.21 14.60 32.06
CA PHE A 25 16.45 15.15 32.63
C PHE A 25 16.24 15.46 34.12
N PRO A 26 17.30 15.39 34.93
CA PRO A 26 17.25 15.79 36.34
C PRO A 26 17.12 17.32 36.47
N GLY A 27 16.88 17.80 37.70
CA GLY A 27 16.89 19.22 38.04
C GLY A 27 15.53 19.93 37.97
N THR A 28 15.56 21.26 38.12
CA THR A 28 14.42 22.16 37.98
C THR A 28 13.92 22.24 36.54
N ARG A 29 12.77 22.89 36.28
CA ARG A 29 12.22 23.02 34.92
C ARG A 29 13.18 23.72 33.95
N GLU A 30 13.94 24.70 34.45
CA GLU A 30 14.88 25.48 33.64
C GLU A 30 16.14 24.68 33.34
N GLU A 31 16.74 24.06 34.36
CA GLU A 31 17.86 23.13 34.21
C GLU A 31 17.54 22.00 33.22
N ARG A 32 16.36 21.37 33.36
CA ARG A 32 15.89 20.33 32.43
C ARG A 32 15.83 20.83 31.00
N ARG A 33 15.33 22.06 30.77
CA ARG A 33 15.23 22.65 29.44
C ARG A 33 16.61 22.95 28.86
N THR A 34 17.55 23.41 29.68
CA THR A 34 18.94 23.65 29.27
C THR A 34 19.61 22.34 28.87
N LEU A 35 19.55 21.32 29.73
CA LEU A 35 20.09 19.98 29.45
C LEU A 35 19.44 19.34 28.21
N GLU A 36 18.12 19.48 28.06
CA GLU A 36 17.39 18.96 26.88
C GLU A 36 17.83 19.66 25.58
N ARG A 37 18.00 20.99 25.60
CA ARG A 37 18.50 21.75 24.45
C ARG A 37 19.91 21.36 24.08
N GLU A 38 20.80 21.25 25.06
CA GLU A 38 22.20 20.92 24.84
C GLU A 38 22.34 19.48 24.33
N ALA A 39 21.67 18.51 24.96
CA ALA A 39 21.66 17.13 24.49
C ALA A 39 21.06 17.01 23.07
N ASN A 40 20.02 17.80 22.75
CA ASN A 40 19.49 17.89 21.39
C ASN A 40 20.54 18.43 20.40
N GLN A 41 21.28 19.49 20.75
CA GLN A 41 22.36 20.02 19.90
C GLN A 41 23.46 19.00 19.67
N ARG A 42 23.85 18.22 20.69
CA ARG A 42 24.81 17.11 20.55
C ARG A 42 24.31 16.06 19.57
N ILE A 43 23.07 15.59 19.73
CA ILE A 43 22.42 14.66 18.78
C ILE A 43 22.35 15.25 17.37
N LYS A 44 22.04 16.54 17.27
CA LYS A 44 21.97 17.27 16.00
C LYS A 44 23.33 17.21 15.29
N GLY A 45 24.44 17.49 15.98
CA GLY A 45 25.79 17.38 15.41
C GLY A 45 26.12 15.98 14.89
N LEU A 46 25.77 14.96 15.67
CA LEU A 46 25.98 13.55 15.30
C LEU A 46 25.16 13.12 14.08
N GLN A 47 23.93 13.63 13.94
CA GLN A 47 23.12 13.40 12.75
C GLN A 47 23.73 14.04 11.50
N VAL A 48 24.41 15.19 11.62
CA VAL A 48 25.16 15.78 10.49
C VAL A 48 26.30 14.85 10.07
N GLN A 49 27.15 14.46 11.04
CA GLN A 49 28.26 13.54 10.77
C GLN A 49 27.78 12.24 10.12
N GLN A 50 26.69 11.65 10.63
CA GLN A 50 26.10 10.46 10.05
C GLN A 50 25.63 10.69 8.61
N GLU A 51 24.99 11.82 8.32
CA GLU A 51 24.55 12.17 6.97
C GLU A 51 25.69 12.33 5.98
N ASP A 52 26.82 12.86 6.43
CA ASP A 52 28.01 13.00 5.59
C ASP A 52 28.62 11.63 5.29
N ILE A 53 28.74 10.76 6.30
CA ILE A 53 29.26 9.39 6.16
C ILE A 53 28.42 8.55 5.18
N ILE A 54 27.09 8.55 5.30
CA ILE A 54 26.24 7.72 4.42
C ILE A 54 26.17 8.23 2.96
N ARG A 55 26.66 9.44 2.70
CA ARG A 55 26.71 10.03 1.35
C ARG A 55 28.08 9.91 0.71
N GLU A 56 29.08 9.50 1.47
CA GLU A 56 30.41 9.24 0.95
C GLU A 56 30.34 8.21 -0.18
N LYS A 57 30.82 8.59 -1.38
CA LYS A 57 30.71 7.77 -2.59
C LYS A 57 31.32 6.37 -2.39
N LYS A 58 32.47 6.29 -1.70
CA LYS A 58 33.16 5.03 -1.37
C LYS A 58 32.29 4.14 -0.48
N ALA A 59 31.68 4.69 0.57
CA ALA A 59 30.78 3.95 1.46
C ALA A 59 29.52 3.45 0.73
N VAL A 60 28.90 4.31 -0.10
CA VAL A 60 27.71 3.94 -0.89
C VAL A 60 28.03 2.79 -1.84
N GLN A 61 29.16 2.86 -2.54
CA GLN A 61 29.58 1.80 -3.46
C GLN A 61 29.89 0.49 -2.72
N ALA A 62 30.62 0.56 -1.60
CA ALA A 62 30.91 -0.62 -0.78
C ALA A 62 29.63 -1.30 -0.29
N ALA A 63 28.66 -0.53 0.20
CA ALA A 63 27.38 -1.05 0.66
C ALA A 63 26.54 -1.68 -0.47
N LEU A 64 26.53 -1.08 -1.67
CA LEU A 64 25.84 -1.63 -2.83
C LEU A 64 26.49 -2.93 -3.32
N ASN A 65 27.82 -2.95 -3.45
CA ASN A 65 28.56 -4.15 -3.85
C ASN A 65 28.30 -5.30 -2.86
N LEU A 66 28.39 -5.02 -1.57
CA LEU A 66 28.14 -6.00 -0.53
C LEU A 66 26.68 -6.52 -0.57
N ALA A 67 25.71 -5.63 -0.78
CA ALA A 67 24.29 -6.03 -0.85
C ALA A 67 23.95 -6.84 -2.12
N ARG A 68 24.75 -6.72 -3.18
CA ARG A 68 24.62 -7.54 -4.40
C ARG A 68 25.18 -8.94 -4.20
N VAL A 69 26.32 -9.06 -3.49
CA VAL A 69 26.96 -10.34 -3.17
C VAL A 69 26.17 -11.11 -2.11
N ASP A 70 25.82 -10.45 -1.00
CA ASP A 70 25.08 -11.07 0.10
C ASP A 70 23.92 -10.17 0.55
N TYR A 71 22.78 -10.39 -0.11
CA TYR A 71 21.54 -9.66 0.17
C TYR A 71 20.98 -9.98 1.56
N HIS A 72 21.21 -11.18 2.11
CA HIS A 72 20.63 -11.62 3.38
C HIS A 72 21.51 -11.28 4.58
N LYS A 73 22.76 -10.86 4.36
CA LYS A 73 23.72 -10.46 5.40
C LYS A 73 23.11 -9.62 6.50
N ASN A 74 23.43 -9.94 7.76
CA ASN A 74 23.01 -9.10 8.87
C ASN A 74 23.68 -7.71 8.74
N PRO A 75 22.92 -6.59 8.85
CA PRO A 75 23.50 -5.25 8.80
C PRO A 75 24.64 -5.02 9.80
N LYS A 76 24.64 -5.75 10.93
CA LYS A 76 25.73 -5.72 11.92
C LYS A 76 27.06 -6.23 11.37
N PHE A 77 27.06 -7.29 10.56
CA PHE A 77 28.29 -7.81 9.95
C PHE A 77 28.71 -6.93 8.77
N ALA A 78 27.73 -6.48 7.98
CA ALA A 78 27.99 -5.59 6.86
C ALA A 78 28.64 -4.26 7.28
N THR A 79 28.31 -3.73 8.46
CA THR A 79 28.97 -2.51 8.97
C THR A 79 30.49 -2.66 9.10
N SER A 80 30.98 -3.82 9.53
CA SER A 80 32.42 -4.06 9.71
C SER A 80 33.14 -4.06 8.36
N GLU A 81 32.58 -4.72 7.35
CA GLU A 81 33.16 -4.79 6.01
C GLU A 81 33.16 -3.44 5.30
N ILE A 82 32.07 -2.67 5.43
CA ILE A 82 32.03 -1.30 4.88
C ILE A 82 33.11 -0.44 5.57
N SER A 83 33.27 -0.54 6.90
CA SER A 83 34.31 0.17 7.65
C SER A 83 35.73 -0.17 7.20
N LYS A 84 36.01 -1.45 6.89
CA LYS A 84 37.32 -1.87 6.34
C LYS A 84 37.59 -1.21 4.99
N VAL A 85 36.60 -1.21 4.10
CA VAL A 85 36.75 -0.59 2.76
C VAL A 85 36.92 0.92 2.84
N THR A 86 36.21 1.60 3.74
CA THR A 86 36.28 3.06 3.90
C THR A 86 37.41 3.54 4.79
N ASN A 87 38.12 2.65 5.48
CA ASN A 87 39.08 2.97 6.55
C ASN A 87 38.49 3.93 7.60
N ASN A 88 37.21 3.72 7.99
CA ASN A 88 36.50 4.59 8.92
C ASN A 88 35.76 3.78 9.99
N SER A 89 36.40 3.64 11.14
CA SER A 89 35.94 2.88 12.31
C SER A 89 35.32 3.73 13.42
N ARG A 90 35.09 5.04 13.18
CA ARG A 90 34.47 5.95 14.15
C ARG A 90 33.14 5.40 14.66
N ASN A 91 32.81 5.57 15.93
CA ASN A 91 31.59 4.97 16.52
C ASN A 91 30.28 5.31 15.79
N ILE A 92 30.13 6.54 15.28
CA ILE A 92 28.96 6.97 14.51
C ILE A 92 28.81 6.24 13.16
N THR A 93 29.91 5.69 12.60
CA THR A 93 29.88 4.97 11.33
C THR A 93 29.14 3.65 11.42
N LYS A 94 29.14 2.97 12.58
CA LYS A 94 28.35 1.73 12.76
C LYS A 94 26.86 1.98 12.52
N SER A 95 26.32 3.07 13.08
CA SER A 95 24.94 3.50 12.82
C SER A 95 24.75 3.88 11.35
N ALA A 96 25.65 4.70 10.81
CA ALA A 96 25.63 5.17 9.43
C ALA A 96 25.60 4.01 8.42
N TYR A 97 26.56 3.08 8.53
CA TYR A 97 26.74 1.95 7.62
C TYR A 97 25.63 0.91 7.76
N SER A 98 25.04 0.71 8.94
CA SER A 98 23.89 -0.18 9.07
C SER A 98 22.67 0.38 8.34
N LEU A 99 22.43 1.70 8.47
CA LEU A 99 21.37 2.40 7.74
C LEU A 99 21.64 2.39 6.23
N LEU A 100 22.89 2.65 5.85
CA LEU A 100 23.32 2.64 4.46
C LEU A 100 23.15 1.27 3.82
N PHE A 101 23.59 0.21 4.49
CA PHE A 101 23.45 -1.17 4.00
C PHE A 101 21.99 -1.59 3.89
N THR A 102 21.14 -1.26 4.86
CA THR A 102 19.70 -1.51 4.78
C THR A 102 19.07 -0.77 3.57
N ALA A 103 19.48 0.48 3.34
CA ALA A 103 19.02 1.23 2.17
C ALA A 103 19.60 0.68 0.85
N ALA A 104 20.82 0.14 0.86
CA ALA A 104 21.45 -0.52 -0.27
C ALA A 104 20.70 -1.80 -0.65
N LYS A 105 20.28 -2.63 0.32
CA LYS A 105 19.37 -3.77 0.06
C LYS A 105 18.09 -3.33 -0.65
N GLY A 106 17.45 -2.25 -0.19
CA GLY A 106 16.27 -1.69 -0.85
C GLY A 106 16.54 -1.08 -2.24
N ALA A 107 17.79 -0.72 -2.55
CA ALA A 107 18.19 -0.33 -3.91
C ALA A 107 18.40 -1.57 -4.78
N VAL A 108 19.12 -2.58 -4.30
CA VAL A 108 19.37 -3.85 -5.02
C VAL A 108 18.07 -4.62 -5.29
N ASP A 109 17.11 -4.64 -4.35
CA ASP A 109 15.77 -5.20 -4.61
C ASP A 109 15.08 -4.50 -5.80
N ARG A 110 15.22 -3.18 -5.89
CA ARG A 110 14.70 -2.40 -7.02
C ARG A 110 15.48 -2.63 -8.31
N GLU A 111 16.79 -2.91 -8.24
CA GLU A 111 17.58 -3.33 -9.40
C GLU A 111 17.07 -4.67 -9.94
N ARG A 112 16.86 -5.66 -9.06
CA ARG A 112 16.28 -6.97 -9.41
C ARG A 112 14.89 -6.84 -10.03
N LYS A 113 14.02 -6.02 -9.44
CA LYS A 113 12.67 -5.74 -9.99
C LYS A 113 12.73 -5.00 -11.32
N ALA A 114 13.72 -4.14 -11.54
CA ALA A 114 13.93 -3.49 -12.84
C ALA A 114 14.41 -4.50 -13.89
N ALA A 115 15.33 -5.40 -13.54
CA ALA A 115 15.76 -6.49 -14.41
C ALA A 115 14.57 -7.40 -14.79
N ASP A 116 13.79 -7.84 -13.81
CA ASP A 116 12.58 -8.65 -14.05
C ASP A 116 11.56 -7.90 -14.92
N PHE A 117 11.35 -6.61 -14.66
CA PHE A 117 10.50 -5.76 -15.49
C PHE A 117 10.95 -5.72 -16.96
N PHE A 118 12.25 -5.53 -17.21
CA PHE A 118 12.79 -5.52 -18.57
C PHE A 118 12.67 -6.90 -19.24
N ASN A 119 12.92 -7.98 -18.51
CA ASN A 119 12.69 -9.34 -19.02
C ASN A 119 11.22 -9.56 -19.42
N ILE A 120 10.27 -9.09 -18.60
CA ILE A 120 8.84 -9.14 -18.96
C ILE A 120 8.57 -8.33 -20.23
N LEU A 121 9.18 -7.15 -20.38
CA LEU A 121 9.00 -6.33 -21.57
C LEU A 121 9.59 -6.97 -22.84
N LEU A 122 10.73 -7.67 -22.73
CA LEU A 122 11.32 -8.42 -23.84
C LEU A 122 10.39 -9.56 -24.30
N ASN A 123 9.72 -10.22 -23.34
CA ASN A 123 8.74 -11.27 -23.62
C ASN A 123 7.36 -10.75 -24.05
N MET A 124 7.11 -9.44 -23.95
CA MET A 124 5.83 -8.80 -24.27
C MET A 124 6.04 -7.51 -25.07
N PRO A 125 6.50 -7.58 -26.33
CA PRO A 125 6.98 -6.42 -27.07
C PRO A 125 5.88 -5.37 -27.32
N GLU A 126 4.61 -5.75 -27.45
CA GLU A 126 3.52 -4.77 -27.55
C GLU A 126 3.33 -3.99 -26.23
N ARG A 127 3.58 -4.61 -25.08
CA ARG A 127 3.52 -3.95 -23.78
C ARG A 127 4.71 -3.03 -23.56
N ALA A 128 5.87 -3.37 -24.13
CA ALA A 128 7.03 -2.49 -24.18
C ALA A 128 6.70 -1.21 -24.95
N ILE A 129 6.18 -1.32 -26.17
CA ILE A 129 5.78 -0.17 -26.97
C ILE A 129 4.69 0.64 -26.26
N GLU A 130 3.68 -0.01 -25.70
CA GLU A 130 2.65 0.66 -24.90
C GLU A 130 3.27 1.50 -23.77
N TRP A 131 4.22 0.91 -23.03
CA TRP A 131 4.89 1.61 -21.94
C TRP A 131 5.75 2.79 -22.43
N PHE A 132 6.44 2.67 -23.57
CA PHE A 132 7.19 3.77 -24.16
C PHE A 132 6.29 4.93 -24.61
N VAL A 133 5.19 4.64 -25.28
CA VAL A 133 4.26 5.64 -25.83
C VAL A 133 3.48 6.35 -24.72
N TYR A 134 2.95 5.60 -23.76
CA TYR A 134 2.02 6.11 -22.76
C TYR A 134 2.64 6.32 -21.37
N GLY A 135 3.88 5.88 -21.18
CA GLY A 135 4.55 5.88 -19.87
C GLY A 135 3.97 4.84 -18.90
N ARG A 136 3.01 4.04 -19.34
CA ARG A 136 2.27 3.07 -18.53
C ARG A 136 1.63 1.97 -19.39
N SER A 137 1.37 0.81 -18.77
CA SER A 137 0.56 -0.25 -19.38
C SER A 137 -0.31 -0.90 -18.30
N PRO A 138 -1.64 -0.67 -18.26
CA PRO A 138 -2.48 -1.18 -17.18
C PRO A 138 -2.50 -2.71 -17.05
N ILE A 139 -2.35 -3.44 -18.17
CA ILE A 139 -2.29 -4.90 -18.15
C ILE A 139 -0.98 -5.35 -17.49
N LEU A 140 0.14 -4.74 -17.90
CA LEU A 140 1.46 -5.01 -17.33
C LEU A 140 1.52 -4.61 -15.84
N GLU A 141 0.96 -3.45 -15.47
CA GLU A 141 0.82 -3.01 -14.08
C GLU A 141 0.15 -4.09 -13.22
N ASN A 142 -0.99 -4.62 -13.67
CA ASN A 142 -1.74 -5.64 -12.92
C ASN A 142 -1.01 -7.00 -12.87
N TYR A 143 -0.33 -7.38 -13.96
CA TYR A 143 0.49 -8.59 -13.99
C TYR A 143 1.62 -8.51 -12.94
N ILE A 144 2.33 -7.39 -12.93
CA ILE A 144 3.43 -7.14 -11.99
C ILE A 144 2.95 -7.05 -10.54
N VAL A 145 1.79 -6.42 -10.29
CA VAL A 145 1.17 -6.38 -8.95
C VAL A 145 1.00 -7.78 -8.37
N LYS A 146 0.47 -8.70 -9.18
CA LYS A 146 0.29 -10.10 -8.77
C LYS A 146 1.62 -10.81 -8.61
N LYS A 147 2.52 -10.68 -9.60
CA LYS A 147 3.81 -11.38 -9.60
C LYS A 147 4.71 -10.98 -8.44
N TRP A 148 4.73 -9.71 -8.07
CA TRP A 148 5.59 -9.20 -6.99
C TRP A 148 4.88 -9.08 -5.64
N GLU A 149 3.57 -9.35 -5.59
CA GLU A 149 2.74 -9.19 -4.39
C GLU A 149 2.87 -7.81 -3.73
N VAL A 150 2.88 -6.76 -4.56
CA VAL A 150 3.03 -5.36 -4.12
C VAL A 150 1.85 -4.51 -4.56
N SER A 151 1.59 -3.43 -3.82
CA SER A 151 0.54 -2.49 -4.19
C SER A 151 0.70 -1.94 -5.61
N ARG A 152 -0.40 -1.80 -6.34
CA ARG A 152 -0.42 -1.18 -7.67
C ARG A 152 0.22 0.20 -7.72
N LEU A 153 0.06 0.99 -6.66
CA LEU A 153 0.67 2.31 -6.55
C LEU A 153 2.20 2.24 -6.59
N TYR A 154 2.79 1.24 -5.93
CA TYR A 154 4.24 1.01 -5.99
C TYR A 154 4.67 0.72 -7.44
N VAL A 155 4.00 -0.22 -8.11
CA VAL A 155 4.32 -0.60 -9.51
C VAL A 155 4.25 0.61 -10.43
N ILE A 156 3.15 1.37 -10.39
CA ILE A 156 2.99 2.59 -11.20
C ILE A 156 4.14 3.58 -10.95
N ASN A 157 4.44 3.89 -9.69
CA ASN A 157 5.50 4.84 -9.39
C ASN A 157 6.89 4.32 -9.80
N PHE A 158 7.10 3.01 -9.70
CA PHE A 158 8.34 2.35 -10.08
C PHE A 158 8.57 2.40 -11.59
N ILE A 159 7.60 1.96 -12.40
CA ILE A 159 7.71 1.96 -13.87
C ILE A 159 7.79 3.39 -14.44
N HIS A 160 7.09 4.36 -13.85
CA HIS A 160 7.26 5.78 -14.23
C HIS A 160 8.62 6.33 -13.79
N GLY A 161 9.17 5.82 -12.68
CA GLY A 161 10.53 6.09 -12.25
C GLY A 161 11.54 5.63 -13.28
N LEU A 162 11.44 4.37 -13.72
CA LEU A 162 12.27 3.79 -14.77
C LEU A 162 12.12 4.54 -16.09
N ARG A 163 10.88 4.87 -16.50
CA ARG A 163 10.62 5.57 -17.76
C ARG A 163 11.38 6.89 -17.84
N ARG A 164 11.37 7.68 -16.76
CA ARG A 164 12.11 8.94 -16.68
C ARG A 164 13.63 8.80 -16.74
N GLN A 165 14.17 7.63 -16.39
CA GLN A 165 15.61 7.37 -16.52
C GLN A 165 15.94 6.90 -17.93
N ILE A 166 15.12 6.03 -18.52
CA ILE A 166 15.23 5.64 -19.93
C ILE A 166 15.11 6.86 -20.85
N ASP A 167 14.22 7.81 -20.56
CA ASP A 167 14.06 9.06 -21.34
C ASP A 167 15.35 9.88 -21.49
N LYS A 168 16.33 9.70 -20.58
CA LYS A 168 17.62 10.39 -20.65
C LYS A 168 18.56 9.79 -21.68
N ILE A 169 18.36 8.51 -22.02
CA ILE A 169 19.24 7.74 -22.90
C ILE A 169 18.54 7.26 -24.17
N CYS A 170 17.22 7.44 -24.30
CA CYS A 170 16.50 7.04 -25.50
C CYS A 170 16.58 8.10 -26.62
N PRO A 171 16.45 7.67 -27.89
CA PRO A 171 16.33 8.56 -29.04
C PRO A 171 15.23 9.64 -28.87
N PRO A 172 15.39 10.83 -29.47
CA PRO A 172 14.46 11.95 -29.30
C PRO A 172 12.99 11.65 -29.62
N ASP A 173 12.74 10.87 -30.67
CA ASP A 173 11.43 10.37 -31.14
C ASP A 173 10.78 9.37 -30.18
N LEU A 174 11.59 8.71 -29.35
CA LEU A 174 11.13 7.79 -28.31
C LEU A 174 11.08 8.40 -26.91
N LYS A 175 11.41 9.68 -26.75
CA LYS A 175 11.24 10.36 -25.45
C LYS A 175 9.77 10.52 -25.11
N PHE A 176 9.43 10.34 -23.83
CA PHE A 176 8.05 10.42 -23.38
C PHE A 176 7.37 11.75 -23.78
N ASN A 177 6.19 11.66 -24.41
CA ASN A 177 5.40 12.77 -24.97
C ASN A 177 6.06 13.58 -26.10
N LYS A 178 7.19 13.13 -26.69
CA LYS A 178 7.73 13.70 -27.94
C LYS A 178 7.04 13.12 -29.17
N GLN A 179 7.15 13.80 -30.31
CA GLN A 179 6.54 13.38 -31.57
C GLN A 179 6.95 11.94 -31.91
N LEU A 180 5.97 11.11 -32.32
CA LEU A 180 6.23 9.75 -32.77
C LEU A 180 6.69 9.77 -34.24
N PRO A 181 7.23 8.66 -34.74
CA PRO A 181 7.37 8.47 -36.18
C PRO A 181 6.06 8.73 -36.89
N LEU A 182 6.16 9.48 -37.99
CA LEU A 182 5.01 9.78 -38.84
C LEU A 182 4.50 8.48 -39.45
N LEU A 183 3.20 8.28 -39.39
CA LEU A 183 2.53 7.17 -40.07
C LEU A 183 1.62 7.72 -41.16
N SER A 184 1.59 7.02 -42.28
CA SER A 184 0.57 7.21 -43.31
C SER A 184 -0.76 6.61 -42.87
N GLN A 185 -1.86 7.10 -43.45
CA GLN A 185 -3.19 6.54 -43.19
C GLN A 185 -3.26 5.05 -43.56
N LYS A 186 -2.64 4.65 -44.69
CA LYS A 186 -2.58 3.24 -45.14
C LYS A 186 -1.92 2.32 -44.11
N GLU A 187 -0.86 2.78 -43.45
CA GLU A 187 -0.20 2.02 -42.38
C GLU A 187 -1.12 1.83 -41.16
N VAL A 188 -1.89 2.86 -40.80
CA VAL A 188 -2.86 2.80 -39.70
C VAL A 188 -4.02 1.85 -40.03
N GLU A 189 -4.57 1.91 -41.24
CA GLU A 189 -5.64 1.03 -41.74
C GLU A 189 -5.20 -0.45 -41.71
N LYS A 190 -4.00 -0.73 -42.24
CA LYS A 190 -3.38 -2.06 -42.19
C LYS A 190 -3.25 -2.54 -40.75
N SER A 191 -2.87 -1.66 -39.83
CA SER A 191 -2.64 -1.98 -38.43
C SER A 191 -3.91 -2.27 -37.64
N ILE A 192 -5.04 -1.62 -37.97
CA ILE A 192 -6.37 -1.97 -37.42
C ILE A 192 -6.70 -3.42 -37.78
N SER A 193 -6.51 -3.80 -39.04
CA SER A 193 -6.77 -5.16 -39.53
C SER A 193 -5.84 -6.20 -38.90
N ILE A 194 -4.55 -5.91 -38.79
CA ILE A 194 -3.58 -6.82 -38.12
C ILE A 194 -3.95 -6.99 -36.64
N CYS A 195 -4.25 -5.89 -35.94
CA CYS A 195 -4.64 -5.92 -34.53
C CYS A 195 -5.86 -6.80 -34.29
N PHE A 196 -6.91 -6.62 -35.10
CA PHE A 196 -8.11 -7.45 -35.04
C PHE A 196 -7.79 -8.93 -35.29
N LYS A 197 -7.11 -9.25 -36.40
CA LYS A 197 -6.77 -10.65 -36.76
C LYS A 197 -5.95 -11.33 -35.66
N LYS A 198 -4.93 -10.67 -35.11
CA LYS A 198 -4.11 -11.22 -34.02
C LYS A 198 -4.94 -11.46 -32.76
N LYS A 199 -5.76 -10.50 -32.33
CA LYS A 199 -6.57 -10.63 -31.12
C LYS A 199 -7.71 -11.65 -31.23
N CYS A 200 -8.21 -11.89 -32.44
CA CYS A 200 -9.13 -12.99 -32.70
C CYS A 200 -8.45 -14.37 -32.57
N ARG A 201 -7.18 -14.52 -32.94
CA ARG A 201 -6.44 -15.79 -32.77
C ARG A 201 -6.16 -16.09 -31.30
N ASP A 202 -5.85 -15.06 -30.51
CA ASP A 202 -5.60 -15.17 -29.06
C ASP A 202 -6.83 -15.66 -28.25
N LEU A 203 -8.04 -15.70 -28.85
CA LEU A 203 -9.30 -16.10 -28.20
C LEU A 203 -9.53 -17.61 -28.08
N THR A 204 -8.63 -18.45 -28.59
CA THR A 204 -8.80 -19.91 -28.64
C THR A 204 -8.64 -20.64 -27.30
N SER A 205 -8.33 -19.93 -26.21
CA SER A 205 -8.23 -20.50 -24.85
C SER A 205 -9.54 -20.32 -24.04
N PRO A 206 -10.16 -21.40 -23.51
CA PRO A 206 -11.46 -21.35 -22.83
C PRO A 206 -11.54 -20.40 -21.62
N GLU A 207 -10.43 -20.19 -20.89
CA GLU A 207 -10.40 -19.39 -19.66
C GLU A 207 -10.48 -17.86 -19.91
N LEU A 208 -10.25 -17.41 -21.15
CA LEU A 208 -10.23 -15.97 -21.52
C LEU A 208 -11.54 -15.43 -22.10
N MET A 209 -12.55 -16.26 -22.36
CA MET A 209 -13.64 -15.95 -23.30
C MET A 209 -14.46 -14.68 -22.95
N LYS A 210 -15.09 -14.57 -21.78
CA LYS A 210 -16.08 -13.49 -21.52
C LYS A 210 -15.58 -12.04 -21.57
N LYS A 211 -14.33 -11.75 -21.15
CA LYS A 211 -13.77 -10.38 -21.22
C LYS A 211 -13.19 -10.06 -22.58
N THR A 212 -12.67 -11.08 -23.23
CA THR A 212 -11.95 -10.96 -24.49
C THR A 212 -12.95 -10.85 -25.64
N GLU A 213 -14.14 -11.45 -25.52
CA GLU A 213 -15.29 -11.27 -26.41
C GLU A 213 -15.68 -9.80 -26.58
N ASN A 214 -15.98 -9.08 -25.49
CA ASN A 214 -16.36 -7.65 -25.57
C ASN A 214 -15.25 -6.80 -26.20
N PHE A 215 -13.99 -7.09 -25.88
CA PHE A 215 -12.85 -6.39 -26.47
C PHE A 215 -12.73 -6.66 -27.97
N VAL A 216 -12.93 -7.90 -28.41
CA VAL A 216 -12.89 -8.29 -29.82
C VAL A 216 -14.11 -7.78 -30.59
N LEU A 217 -15.29 -7.71 -29.98
CA LEU A 217 -16.47 -7.05 -30.56
C LEU A 217 -16.19 -5.57 -30.83
N ILE A 218 -15.52 -4.88 -29.90
CA ILE A 218 -15.08 -3.50 -30.11
C ILE A 218 -14.06 -3.42 -31.26
N LEU A 219 -13.07 -4.32 -31.31
CA LEU A 219 -12.11 -4.32 -32.43
C LEU A 219 -12.78 -4.61 -33.77
N ARG A 220 -13.77 -5.50 -33.82
CA ARG A 220 -14.57 -5.78 -35.03
C ARG A 220 -15.32 -4.54 -35.49
N LEU A 221 -15.95 -3.81 -34.56
CA LEU A 221 -16.62 -2.55 -34.85
C LEU A 221 -15.63 -1.53 -35.44
N LEU A 222 -14.45 -1.39 -34.82
CA LEU A 222 -13.42 -0.46 -35.30
C LEU A 222 -12.88 -0.87 -36.68
N GLN A 223 -12.75 -2.16 -36.96
CA GLN A 223 -12.33 -2.66 -38.26
C GLN A 223 -13.37 -2.37 -39.35
N LYS A 224 -14.67 -2.53 -39.06
CA LYS A 224 -15.75 -2.25 -40.01
C LYS A 224 -15.87 -0.77 -40.41
N ASN A 225 -15.35 0.15 -39.59
CA ASN A 225 -15.43 1.60 -39.80
C ASN A 225 -14.01 2.19 -39.97
N THR A 226 -13.12 1.45 -40.62
CA THR A 226 -11.69 1.79 -40.71
C THR A 226 -11.45 3.12 -41.44
N ASP A 227 -12.21 3.39 -42.48
CA ASP A 227 -12.26 4.63 -43.26
C ASP A 227 -12.56 5.86 -42.39
N VAL A 228 -13.49 5.73 -41.44
CA VAL A 228 -13.81 6.81 -40.50
C VAL A 228 -12.73 6.96 -39.42
N ILE A 229 -12.18 5.85 -38.92
CA ILE A 229 -11.31 5.84 -37.73
C ILE A 229 -9.85 6.17 -38.06
N ALA A 230 -9.34 5.70 -39.19
CA ALA A 230 -7.93 5.83 -39.56
C ALA A 230 -7.46 7.29 -39.66
N PRO A 231 -8.23 8.25 -40.22
CA PRO A 231 -7.86 9.66 -40.23
C PRO A 231 -7.64 10.24 -38.81
N PHE A 232 -8.53 9.94 -37.86
CA PHE A 232 -8.38 10.40 -36.47
C PHE A 232 -7.13 9.84 -35.81
N LEU A 233 -6.87 8.54 -35.98
CA LEU A 233 -5.70 7.88 -35.43
C LEU A 233 -4.40 8.41 -36.05
N THR A 234 -4.37 8.59 -37.37
CA THR A 234 -3.21 9.12 -38.11
C THR A 234 -2.89 10.53 -37.66
N SER A 235 -3.90 11.42 -37.64
CA SER A 235 -3.77 12.79 -37.13
C SER A 235 -3.25 12.80 -35.68
N TRP A 236 -3.81 11.94 -34.83
CA TRP A 236 -3.38 11.87 -33.43
C TRP A 236 -1.92 11.41 -33.28
N ILE A 237 -1.48 10.39 -34.03
CA ILE A 237 -0.10 9.86 -33.97
C ILE A 237 0.91 10.91 -34.43
N ASN A 238 0.58 11.62 -35.51
CA ASN A 238 1.47 12.58 -36.15
C ASN A 238 1.55 13.93 -35.41
N THR A 239 0.65 14.16 -34.44
CA THR A 239 0.58 15.39 -33.63
C THR A 239 1.37 15.27 -32.32
N THR A 240 1.94 16.37 -31.84
CA THR A 240 2.57 16.44 -30.51
C THR A 240 1.53 16.61 -29.40
N HIS A 241 1.73 15.93 -28.27
CA HIS A 241 0.79 15.96 -27.15
C HIS A 241 1.51 16.21 -25.84
N LEU A 242 1.02 17.16 -25.04
CA LEU A 242 1.52 17.36 -23.67
C LEU A 242 1.37 16.12 -22.78
N SER A 243 0.31 15.35 -23.01
CA SER A 243 0.07 14.07 -22.35
C SER A 243 -0.71 13.15 -23.26
N ARG A 244 -0.03 12.16 -23.83
CA ARG A 244 -0.65 11.15 -24.70
C ARG A 244 -1.78 10.40 -24.03
N TRP A 245 -1.65 10.11 -22.74
CA TRP A 245 -2.71 9.44 -21.99
C TRP A 245 -4.00 10.28 -21.92
N LYS A 246 -3.87 11.58 -21.65
CA LYS A 246 -5.03 12.48 -21.58
C LYS A 246 -5.60 12.78 -22.96
N SER A 247 -4.76 12.96 -23.98
CA SER A 247 -5.26 13.20 -25.34
C SER A 247 -5.95 11.97 -25.92
N MET A 248 -5.59 10.75 -25.48
CA MET A 248 -6.32 9.52 -25.82
C MET A 248 -7.78 9.54 -25.34
N GLU A 249 -8.06 10.15 -24.19
CA GLU A 249 -9.44 10.27 -23.69
C GLU A 249 -10.29 11.14 -24.63
N LYS A 250 -9.69 12.22 -25.17
CA LYS A 250 -10.33 13.09 -26.16
C LYS A 250 -10.53 12.37 -27.50
N LEU A 251 -9.50 11.68 -27.98
CA LEU A 251 -9.55 10.89 -29.22
C LEU A 251 -10.65 9.84 -29.16
N ARG A 252 -10.77 9.14 -28.02
CA ARG A 252 -11.86 8.20 -27.76
C ARG A 252 -13.22 8.87 -27.90
N ASP A 253 -13.41 10.05 -27.30
CA ASP A 253 -14.70 10.75 -27.34
C ASP A 253 -15.06 11.20 -28.77
N GLN A 254 -14.09 11.72 -29.52
CA GLN A 254 -14.27 12.10 -30.93
C GLN A 254 -14.67 10.90 -31.80
N ILE A 255 -13.97 9.77 -31.66
CA ILE A 255 -14.30 8.55 -32.42
C ILE A 255 -15.64 7.97 -31.96
N ALA A 256 -15.95 7.99 -30.66
CA ALA A 256 -17.23 7.50 -30.15
C ALA A 256 -18.42 8.31 -30.69
N GLU A 257 -18.25 9.62 -30.82
CA GLU A 257 -19.21 10.52 -31.46
C GLU A 257 -19.36 10.24 -32.96
N ALA A 258 -18.24 10.10 -33.69
CA ALA A 258 -18.27 9.73 -35.11
C ALA A 258 -18.94 8.37 -35.37
N LEU A 259 -18.87 7.43 -34.42
CA LEU A 259 -19.55 6.13 -34.46
C LEU A 259 -20.98 6.15 -33.88
N GLY A 260 -21.56 7.34 -33.69
CA GLY A 260 -22.96 7.54 -33.29
C GLY A 260 -23.29 7.19 -31.84
N ASN A 261 -22.30 6.96 -30.96
CA ASN A 261 -22.56 6.68 -29.54
C ASN A 261 -21.40 7.13 -28.64
N LYS A 262 -21.59 8.30 -28.02
CA LYS A 262 -20.62 8.97 -27.13
C LYS A 262 -20.21 8.13 -25.90
N ASN A 263 -21.02 7.13 -25.51
CA ASN A 263 -20.76 6.32 -24.32
C ASN A 263 -20.00 5.01 -24.63
N ARG A 264 -19.55 4.79 -25.87
CA ARG A 264 -18.79 3.57 -26.24
C ARG A 264 -17.44 3.50 -25.52
N SER A 265 -17.11 2.32 -24.98
CA SER A 265 -15.84 2.08 -24.29
C SER A 265 -14.72 1.70 -25.27
N LEU A 266 -14.14 2.67 -25.97
CA LEU A 266 -13.15 2.41 -27.03
C LEU A 266 -11.68 2.47 -26.56
N PHE A 267 -11.42 3.02 -25.38
CA PHE A 267 -10.08 3.43 -24.94
C PHE A 267 -9.02 2.32 -25.04
N SER A 268 -9.32 1.12 -24.55
CA SER A 268 -8.38 0.00 -24.56
C SER A 268 -8.08 -0.52 -25.97
N ALA A 269 -9.07 -0.49 -26.87
CA ALA A 269 -8.95 -0.95 -28.24
C ALA A 269 -8.12 0.02 -29.06
N LEU A 270 -8.44 1.32 -29.01
CA LEU A 270 -7.67 2.39 -29.67
C LEU A 270 -6.21 2.40 -29.24
N ARG A 271 -5.95 2.29 -27.93
CA ARG A 271 -4.58 2.17 -27.39
C ARG A 271 -3.83 1.00 -28.00
N THR A 272 -4.49 -0.16 -28.16
CA THR A 272 -3.88 -1.37 -28.72
C THR A 272 -3.61 -1.19 -30.22
N ILE A 273 -4.54 -0.61 -30.98
CA ILE A 273 -4.35 -0.32 -32.41
C ILE A 273 -3.13 0.58 -32.63
N ILE A 274 -2.99 1.66 -31.86
CA ILE A 274 -1.83 2.57 -31.97
C ILE A 274 -0.51 1.84 -31.67
N VAL A 275 -0.51 0.96 -30.68
CA VAL A 275 0.67 0.13 -30.39
C VAL A 275 1.05 -0.75 -31.59
N PHE A 276 0.06 -1.37 -32.24
CA PHE A 276 0.27 -2.16 -33.45
C PHE A 276 0.74 -1.30 -34.64
N ALA A 277 0.20 -0.09 -34.78
CA ALA A 277 0.58 0.84 -35.84
C ALA A 277 2.04 1.30 -35.71
N LEU A 278 2.52 1.50 -34.48
CA LEU A 278 3.89 1.91 -34.23
C LEU A 278 4.88 0.74 -34.22
N PHE A 279 4.40 -0.49 -34.06
CA PHE A 279 5.25 -1.67 -33.89
C PHE A 279 6.31 -1.83 -34.99
N PRO A 280 5.98 -1.72 -36.29
CA PRO A 280 6.96 -1.86 -37.36
C PRO A 280 8.09 -0.81 -37.29
N ASN A 281 7.78 0.43 -36.89
CA ASN A 281 8.71 1.56 -36.94
C ASN A 281 9.61 1.63 -35.71
N ILE A 282 9.09 1.29 -34.52
CA ILE A 282 9.84 1.47 -33.25
C ILE A 282 10.11 0.18 -32.48
N GLY A 283 9.53 -0.96 -32.89
CA GLY A 283 9.63 -2.21 -32.13
C GLY A 283 11.06 -2.68 -31.92
N LYS A 284 11.89 -2.67 -32.97
CA LYS A 284 13.31 -3.04 -32.89
C LYS A 284 14.09 -2.09 -31.96
N THR A 285 13.94 -0.79 -32.13
CA THR A 285 14.62 0.22 -31.29
C THR A 285 14.22 0.11 -29.83
N VAL A 286 12.93 -0.09 -29.54
CA VAL A 286 12.41 -0.30 -28.18
C VAL A 286 13.00 -1.58 -27.58
N HIS A 287 13.01 -2.68 -28.32
CA HIS A 287 13.60 -3.94 -27.89
C HIS A 287 15.10 -3.77 -27.57
N ASP A 288 15.86 -3.10 -28.44
CA ASP A 288 17.29 -2.85 -28.27
C ASP A 288 17.59 -1.98 -27.05
N LEU A 289 16.76 -0.95 -26.82
CA LEU A 289 16.86 -0.10 -25.63
C LEU A 289 16.61 -0.88 -24.34
N ILE A 290 15.61 -1.76 -24.33
CA ILE A 290 15.30 -2.61 -23.17
C ILE A 290 16.44 -3.60 -22.92
N ARG A 291 16.94 -4.24 -23.98
CA ARG A 291 18.03 -5.22 -23.90
C ARG A 291 19.34 -4.60 -23.37
N ARG A 292 19.63 -3.37 -23.75
CA ARG A 292 20.82 -2.62 -23.31
C ARG A 292 20.61 -1.90 -21.98
N ALA A 293 19.41 -1.92 -21.41
CA ALA A 293 19.12 -1.25 -20.16
C ALA A 293 19.90 -1.92 -19.01
N GLN A 294 20.63 -1.12 -18.24
CA GLN A 294 21.38 -1.58 -17.07
C GLN A 294 20.63 -1.15 -15.81
N PRO A 295 19.89 -2.06 -15.14
CA PRO A 295 19.06 -1.76 -13.97
C PRO A 295 19.77 -0.92 -12.89
N GLU A 296 21.03 -1.23 -12.61
CA GLU A 296 21.90 -0.55 -11.65
C GLU A 296 22.20 0.91 -12.00
N LYS A 297 22.18 1.29 -13.29
CA LYS A 297 22.34 2.68 -13.73
C LYS A 297 21.01 3.45 -13.69
N LEU A 298 19.89 2.74 -13.73
CA LEU A 298 18.53 3.32 -13.71
C LEU A 298 17.99 3.50 -12.29
N ILE A 299 18.42 2.67 -11.34
CA ILE A 299 18.06 2.84 -9.94
C ILE A 299 19.00 3.84 -9.28
N SER A 300 18.42 4.89 -8.69
CA SER A 300 19.23 5.86 -7.94
C SER A 300 19.82 5.22 -6.69
N PRO A 301 21.13 5.41 -6.43
CA PRO A 301 21.77 4.88 -5.23
C PRO A 301 21.14 5.49 -3.96
N PRO A 302 21.23 4.80 -2.81
CA PRO A 302 20.69 5.30 -1.56
C PRO A 302 21.32 6.65 -1.21
N PHE A 303 20.53 7.53 -0.59
CA PHE A 303 20.96 8.85 -0.10
C PHE A 303 21.58 9.83 -1.12
N ARG A 304 21.45 9.59 -2.44
CA ARG A 304 21.92 10.51 -3.51
C ARG A 304 21.44 11.95 -3.33
N ARG A 305 20.23 12.15 -2.81
CA ARG A 305 19.67 13.47 -2.50
C ARG A 305 19.52 13.62 -0.99
N ARG A 306 19.76 14.83 -0.47
CA ARG A 306 19.42 15.17 0.92
C ARG A 306 17.92 14.92 1.14
N LYS A 307 17.58 14.02 2.06
CA LYS A 307 16.18 13.81 2.44
C LYS A 307 15.69 15.05 3.20
N LYS A 308 14.39 15.34 3.13
CA LYS A 308 13.79 16.36 4.01
C LYS A 308 13.85 15.85 5.45
N GLY A 309 14.57 16.57 6.31
CA GLY A 309 14.79 16.21 7.71
C GLY A 309 16.01 15.32 7.93
N ARG A 310 16.42 15.21 9.21
CA ARG A 310 17.63 14.50 9.64
C ARG A 310 17.40 13.01 9.83
N ILE A 311 18.40 12.21 9.49
CA ILE A 311 18.34 10.75 9.63
C ILE A 311 18.56 10.35 11.09
N PRO A 312 17.76 9.44 11.68
CA PRO A 312 17.97 8.99 13.05
C PRO A 312 19.33 8.34 13.26
N ILE A 313 19.84 8.46 14.48
CA ILE A 313 20.96 7.66 14.96
C ILE A 313 20.39 6.33 15.46
N LEU A 314 20.85 5.21 14.88
CA LEU A 314 20.51 3.88 15.36
C LEU A 314 21.59 3.40 16.33
N LEU A 315 21.22 3.26 17.61
CA LEU A 315 22.10 2.67 18.61
C LEU A 315 22.02 1.14 18.52
N ILE A 316 22.88 0.57 17.68
CA ILE A 316 23.03 -0.88 17.53
C ILE A 316 23.70 -1.45 18.78
N MET A 317 23.16 -2.56 19.30
CA MET A 317 23.30 -3.05 20.68
C MET A 317 24.67 -3.65 21.12
N LYS A 318 25.83 -3.11 20.67
CA LYS A 318 27.18 -3.45 21.21
C LYS A 318 28.08 -2.20 21.37
N ASP A 319 28.99 -2.27 22.35
CA ASP A 319 30.08 -1.38 22.83
C ASP A 319 29.94 0.14 22.73
N ARG A 320 30.22 0.81 23.86
CA ARG A 320 30.32 2.27 24.12
C ARG A 320 30.24 3.14 22.87
N LEU A 321 29.02 3.59 22.55
CA LEU A 321 28.78 4.50 21.42
C LEU A 321 28.50 5.91 21.93
N VAL A 322 28.76 6.86 21.04
CA VAL A 322 28.23 8.24 20.90
C VAL A 322 27.12 8.69 21.87
N VAL A 323 26.15 7.81 22.15
CA VAL A 323 25.20 7.94 23.26
C VAL A 323 25.36 6.71 24.16
N MET A 324 25.76 6.93 25.41
CA MET A 324 25.91 5.88 26.43
C MET A 324 24.55 5.30 26.82
N ARG A 325 24.56 4.03 27.22
CA ARG A 325 23.40 3.26 27.68
C ARG A 325 23.89 2.10 28.55
N PRO A 326 23.03 1.48 29.38
CA PRO A 326 23.44 0.33 30.17
C PRO A 326 23.48 -0.94 29.32
N GLY A 327 24.66 -1.54 29.21
CA GLY A 327 24.84 -2.87 28.61
C GLY A 327 24.33 -3.03 27.16
N ASN A 328 23.93 -4.26 26.86
CA ASN A 328 23.48 -4.72 25.54
C ASN A 328 21.94 -4.73 25.43
N ALA A 329 21.41 -5.34 24.37
CA ALA A 329 19.97 -5.45 24.12
C ALA A 329 19.20 -6.15 25.24
N ASP A 330 19.74 -7.28 25.72
CA ASP A 330 19.09 -8.11 26.73
C ASP A 330 19.11 -7.40 28.08
N HIS A 331 20.24 -6.78 28.45
CA HIS A 331 20.33 -6.01 29.69
C HIS A 331 19.41 -4.79 29.71
N MET A 332 19.32 -4.02 28.61
CA MET A 332 18.33 -2.93 28.53
C MET A 332 16.89 -3.44 28.53
N THR A 333 16.63 -4.59 27.91
CA THR A 333 15.30 -5.23 27.95
C THR A 333 14.94 -5.59 29.39
N PHE A 334 15.90 -6.15 30.14
CA PHE A 334 15.75 -6.46 31.55
C PHE A 334 15.45 -5.21 32.39
N LEU A 335 16.26 -4.14 32.28
CA LEU A 335 16.05 -2.89 33.02
C LEU A 335 14.72 -2.22 32.66
N ALA A 336 14.37 -2.16 31.37
CA ALA A 336 13.09 -1.59 30.94
C ALA A 336 11.88 -2.43 31.43
N LYS A 337 12.05 -3.75 31.58
CA LYS A 337 11.03 -4.63 32.15
C LYS A 337 10.89 -4.41 33.67
N ALA A 338 12.00 -4.51 34.40
CA ALA A 338 12.07 -4.41 35.85
C ALA A 338 11.73 -2.99 36.34
N ASP A 339 12.55 -2.01 35.96
CA ASP A 339 12.52 -0.66 36.52
C ASP A 339 11.62 0.29 35.71
N GLY A 340 11.31 -0.07 34.46
CA GLY A 340 10.53 0.77 33.56
C GLY A 340 11.30 1.99 33.00
N GLU A 341 12.55 2.15 33.39
CA GLU A 341 13.43 3.21 32.93
C GLU A 341 14.90 2.82 33.00
N PHE A 342 15.75 3.53 32.26
CA PHE A 342 17.20 3.45 32.43
C PHE A 342 17.92 4.69 31.88
N ASP A 343 19.18 4.87 32.24
CA ASP A 343 19.97 6.05 31.86
C ASP A 343 20.47 6.03 30.41
N LEU A 344 20.35 7.17 29.73
CA LEU A 344 21.04 7.49 28.49
C LEU A 344 22.01 8.65 28.72
N GLY A 345 23.28 8.48 28.33
CA GLY A 345 24.30 9.53 28.40
C GLY A 345 24.60 10.14 27.03
N PHE A 346 24.57 11.46 26.92
CA PHE A 346 24.88 12.20 25.70
C PHE A 346 26.28 12.81 25.81
N LEU A 347 27.22 12.32 25.00
CA LEU A 347 28.62 12.73 25.04
C LEU A 347 28.93 13.76 23.93
N LEU A 348 29.83 14.68 24.24
CA LEU A 348 30.52 15.56 23.28
C LEU A 348 31.97 15.66 23.76
N LYS A 349 32.93 15.63 22.82
CA LYS A 349 34.37 15.70 23.16
C LYS A 349 34.62 16.97 23.98
N ASP A 350 35.41 16.87 25.05
CA ASP A 350 35.81 18.00 25.89
C ASP A 350 34.65 18.70 26.63
N HIS A 351 33.47 18.05 26.74
CA HIS A 351 32.31 18.55 27.47
C HIS A 351 31.79 17.55 28.51
N PRO A 352 31.18 18.02 29.62
CA PRO A 352 30.62 17.15 30.64
C PRO A 352 29.50 16.26 30.08
N ARG A 353 29.37 15.06 30.64
CA ARG A 353 28.30 14.12 30.26
C ARG A 353 26.94 14.68 30.67
N ILE A 354 25.99 14.66 29.74
CA ILE A 354 24.57 14.90 30.07
C ILE A 354 23.88 13.55 30.20
N THR A 355 23.20 13.29 31.32
CA THR A 355 22.42 12.06 31.52
C THR A 355 20.93 12.36 31.55
N GLY A 356 20.14 11.58 30.82
CA GLY A 356 18.67 11.61 30.90
C GLY A 356 18.12 10.19 31.03
N LYS A 357 17.07 10.04 31.82
CA LYS A 357 16.35 8.77 32.02
C LYS A 357 15.40 8.50 30.85
N LEU A 358 15.59 7.38 30.17
CA LEU A 358 14.66 6.88 29.16
C LEU A 358 13.52 6.13 29.84
N VAL A 359 12.31 6.67 29.76
CA VAL A 359 11.13 6.13 30.45
C VAL A 359 10.24 5.37 29.48
N PHE A 360 9.93 4.12 29.82
CA PHE A 360 9.07 3.23 29.07
C PHE A 360 7.62 3.36 29.57
N PRO A 361 6.66 3.74 28.71
CA PRO A 361 5.25 3.72 29.08
C PRO A 361 4.81 2.32 29.52
N GLU A 362 3.87 2.24 30.45
CA GLU A 362 3.32 0.98 31.00
C GLU A 362 2.98 -0.05 29.92
N LYS A 363 2.28 0.39 28.86
CA LYS A 363 1.94 -0.48 27.73
C LYS A 363 3.14 -1.09 27.02
N VAL A 364 4.25 -0.37 26.94
CA VAL A 364 5.47 -0.87 26.31
C VAL A 364 6.15 -1.87 27.24
N ARG A 365 6.13 -1.62 28.56
CA ARG A 365 6.60 -2.58 29.57
C ARG A 365 5.80 -3.87 29.52
N GLU A 366 4.48 -3.81 29.36
CA GLU A 366 3.63 -4.98 29.17
C GLU A 366 4.10 -5.86 28.01
N TYR A 367 4.44 -5.27 26.86
CA TYR A 367 4.98 -6.02 25.73
C TYR A 367 6.32 -6.69 26.08
N LEU A 368 7.21 -6.00 26.80
CA LEU A 368 8.49 -6.58 27.25
C LEU A 368 8.28 -7.74 28.23
N ILE A 369 7.32 -7.60 29.16
CA ILE A 369 6.94 -8.65 30.11
C ILE A 369 6.41 -9.88 29.36
N ARG A 370 5.60 -9.67 28.33
CA ARG A 370 4.98 -10.70 27.47
C ARG A 370 5.95 -11.33 26.45
N GLY A 371 7.23 -10.95 26.46
CA GLY A 371 8.28 -11.62 25.66
C GLY A 371 8.87 -10.81 24.51
N ALA A 372 8.46 -9.55 24.31
CA ALA A 372 9.15 -8.66 23.37
C ALA A 372 10.53 -8.27 23.92
N LYS A 373 11.49 -8.07 23.01
CA LYS A 373 12.85 -7.63 23.33
C LYS A 373 13.16 -6.32 22.65
N ILE A 374 13.93 -5.46 23.30
CA ILE A 374 14.46 -4.26 22.65
C ILE A 374 15.51 -4.71 21.63
N LYS A 375 15.32 -4.37 20.35
CA LYS A 375 16.24 -4.68 19.25
C LYS A 375 17.25 -3.56 19.02
N CYS A 376 16.81 -2.30 19.05
CA CYS A 376 17.67 -1.12 19.02
C CYS A 376 16.90 0.14 19.46
N LEU A 377 17.66 1.22 19.72
CA LEU A 377 17.10 2.56 19.96
C LEU A 377 17.36 3.45 18.73
N SER A 378 16.36 4.21 18.32
CA SER A 378 16.47 5.22 17.25
C SER A 378 16.32 6.62 17.85
N ILE A 379 17.36 7.44 17.80
CA ILE A 379 17.39 8.76 18.42
C ILE A 379 17.36 9.87 17.35
N ARG A 380 16.58 10.93 17.59
CA ARG A 380 16.47 12.09 16.70
C ARG A 380 16.45 13.41 17.47
N SER A 381 17.11 14.43 16.91
CA SER A 381 16.92 15.82 17.33
C SER A 381 15.60 16.39 16.80
N GLU A 382 14.94 17.26 17.56
CA GLU A 382 13.83 18.09 17.10
C GLU A 382 14.21 19.56 16.96
N LEU A 383 13.49 20.28 16.09
CA LEU A 383 13.63 21.73 15.93
C LEU A 383 12.76 22.49 16.96
N ALA A 384 12.97 23.81 17.01
CA ALA A 384 12.16 24.75 17.78
C ALA A 384 10.64 24.55 17.53
N PRO A 385 9.79 24.85 18.53
CA PRO A 385 10.13 25.37 19.87
C PRO A 385 10.44 24.25 20.88
N GLY A 386 10.22 22.98 20.51
CA GLY A 386 10.24 21.87 21.45
C GLY A 386 11.64 21.47 21.91
N TYR A 387 12.63 21.51 21.02
CA TYR A 387 14.01 21.04 21.26
C TYR A 387 14.10 19.66 21.95
N LYS A 388 13.03 18.86 21.92
CA LYS A 388 12.99 17.58 22.62
C LYS A 388 13.82 16.55 21.87
N ILE A 389 14.43 15.65 22.61
CA ILE A 389 15.03 14.45 22.01
C ILE A 389 13.92 13.43 21.83
N ARG A 390 13.80 12.88 20.61
CA ARG A 390 12.91 11.75 20.36
C ARG A 390 13.69 10.46 20.34
N VAL A 391 13.44 9.62 21.32
CA VAL A 391 13.96 8.26 21.38
C VAL A 391 12.83 7.30 21.03
N TYR A 392 13.11 6.41 20.09
CA TYR A 392 12.22 5.34 19.70
C TYR A 392 12.82 4.00 20.11
N ALA A 393 12.10 3.22 20.90
CA ALA A 393 12.43 1.81 21.16
C ALA A 393 11.87 0.97 20.01
N ILE A 394 12.76 0.24 19.34
CA ILE A 394 12.39 -0.74 18.31
C ILE A 394 12.36 -2.09 19.01
N LEU A 395 11.17 -2.65 19.18
CA LEU A 395 10.94 -3.94 19.81
C LEU A 395 10.76 -5.04 18.78
N GLU A 396 11.23 -6.23 19.10
CA GLU A 396 11.07 -7.46 18.33
C GLU A 396 10.46 -8.54 19.21
N GLY A 397 9.48 -9.26 18.69
CA GLY A 397 8.81 -10.34 19.41
C GLY A 397 7.75 -11.01 18.55
N PRO A 398 7.13 -12.09 19.04
CA PRO A 398 5.98 -12.70 18.38
C PRO A 398 4.84 -11.67 18.20
N GLU A 399 4.04 -11.81 17.14
CA GLU A 399 3.03 -10.79 16.80
C GLU A 399 1.94 -10.65 17.87
N GLU A 400 1.57 -11.75 18.51
CA GLU A 400 0.61 -11.88 19.60
C GLU A 400 0.98 -11.00 20.81
N VAL A 401 2.28 -10.82 21.08
CA VAL A 401 2.78 -9.98 22.18
C VAL A 401 2.36 -8.52 22.01
N PHE A 402 2.23 -8.06 20.77
CA PHE A 402 1.86 -6.67 20.45
C PHE A 402 0.35 -6.47 20.29
N LEU A 403 -0.45 -7.52 20.52
CA LEU A 403 -1.91 -7.43 20.46
C LEU A 403 -2.47 -6.86 21.75
N ASN A 404 -3.40 -5.92 21.57
CA ASN A 404 -4.19 -5.35 22.64
C ASN A 404 -5.62 -5.88 22.53
N TYR A 405 -6.11 -6.55 23.56
CA TYR A 405 -7.45 -7.14 23.56
C TYR A 405 -8.50 -6.28 24.24
N GLU A 406 -8.13 -5.19 24.92
CA GLU A 406 -9.07 -4.39 25.74
C GLU A 406 -10.25 -3.86 24.92
N LEU A 407 -9.99 -3.28 23.75
CA LEU A 407 -11.07 -2.84 22.86
C LEU A 407 -11.91 -4.00 22.33
N THR A 408 -11.31 -5.18 22.12
CA THR A 408 -12.06 -6.37 21.70
C THR A 408 -13.00 -6.82 22.82
N LYS A 409 -12.53 -6.86 24.07
CA LYS A 409 -13.34 -7.17 25.26
C LYS A 409 -14.47 -6.16 25.45
N GLU A 410 -14.21 -4.86 25.26
CA GLU A 410 -15.28 -3.84 25.28
C GLU A 410 -16.37 -4.14 24.25
N PHE A 411 -15.98 -4.48 23.01
CA PHE A 411 -16.95 -4.81 21.97
C PHE A 411 -17.71 -6.12 22.25
N LEU A 412 -17.06 -7.12 22.83
CA LEU A 412 -17.71 -8.38 23.22
C LEU A 412 -18.86 -8.19 24.22
N LYS A 413 -18.82 -7.13 25.04
CA LYS A 413 -19.89 -6.81 26.00
C LYS A 413 -21.16 -6.26 25.32
N VAL A 414 -21.02 -5.65 24.14
CA VAL A 414 -22.13 -4.93 23.49
C VAL A 414 -22.61 -5.57 22.19
N ILE A 415 -21.82 -6.45 21.59
CA ILE A 415 -22.17 -7.12 20.34
C ILE A 415 -23.02 -8.36 20.64
N ASN A 416 -24.17 -8.42 19.97
CA ASN A 416 -24.93 -9.65 19.78
C ASN A 416 -24.73 -10.12 18.34
N ALA A 417 -24.25 -11.35 18.16
CA ALA A 417 -24.03 -11.96 16.85
C ALA A 417 -24.50 -13.42 16.89
N PRO A 418 -25.30 -13.88 15.91
CA PRO A 418 -25.72 -15.27 15.85
C PRO A 418 -24.51 -16.18 15.55
N LYS A 419 -24.54 -17.41 16.08
CA LYS A 419 -23.53 -18.43 15.78
C LYS A 419 -23.53 -18.73 14.28
N SER A 420 -22.35 -18.76 13.68
CA SER A 420 -22.14 -19.08 12.27
C SER A 420 -20.66 -19.38 12.05
N ASP A 421 -20.35 -20.52 11.42
CA ASP A 421 -19.00 -20.86 10.99
C ASP A 421 -18.43 -19.86 9.97
N PHE A 422 -19.31 -19.12 9.28
CA PHE A 422 -18.97 -18.22 8.18
C PHE A 422 -19.47 -16.81 8.43
N VAL A 423 -18.59 -15.82 8.25
CA VAL A 423 -18.96 -14.41 8.29
C VAL A 423 -18.43 -13.71 7.04
N GLY A 424 -19.33 -13.11 6.28
CA GLY A 424 -18.99 -12.28 5.11
C GLY A 424 -19.01 -10.80 5.47
N LEU A 425 -18.08 -10.05 4.89
CA LEU A 425 -17.96 -8.61 5.09
C LEU A 425 -18.01 -7.85 3.76
N ASP A 426 -18.99 -6.95 3.64
CA ASP A 426 -19.01 -5.88 2.64
C ASP A 426 -18.46 -4.58 3.26
N VAL A 427 -17.51 -3.93 2.56
CA VAL A 427 -16.82 -2.73 3.06
C VAL A 427 -17.15 -1.53 2.18
N ASN A 428 -17.71 -0.50 2.81
CA ASN A 428 -18.19 0.70 2.14
C ASN A 428 -17.44 1.97 2.58
N ARG A 429 -17.81 3.10 1.95
CA ARG A 429 -17.37 4.43 2.38
C ARG A 429 -17.78 4.69 3.84
N ILE A 430 -17.04 5.54 4.53
CA ILE A 430 -17.39 5.96 5.90
C ILE A 430 -18.82 6.53 5.96
N GLY A 431 -19.66 5.89 6.76
CA GLY A 431 -21.09 6.15 6.92
C GLY A 431 -21.74 5.03 7.74
N GLU A 432 -23.06 4.99 7.74
CA GLU A 432 -23.85 4.02 8.52
C GLU A 432 -23.61 2.57 8.08
N HIS A 433 -23.43 2.32 6.79
CA HIS A 433 -23.17 0.99 6.23
C HIS A 433 -21.70 0.73 5.95
N MET A 434 -20.78 1.44 6.60
CA MET A 434 -19.33 1.34 6.35
C MET A 434 -18.81 -0.10 6.41
N LEU A 435 -19.38 -0.92 7.29
CA LEU A 435 -19.19 -2.37 7.35
C LEU A 435 -20.58 -3.00 7.42
N ALA A 436 -20.87 -3.91 6.49
CA ALA A 436 -22.08 -4.73 6.53
C ALA A 436 -21.67 -6.20 6.60
N LEU A 437 -22.27 -6.93 7.54
CA LEU A 437 -21.92 -8.31 7.83
C LEU A 437 -23.07 -9.24 7.43
N SER A 438 -22.75 -10.46 6.99
CA SER A 438 -23.75 -11.45 6.57
C SER A 438 -24.71 -11.86 7.69
N ASN A 439 -24.26 -11.75 8.94
CA ASN A 439 -24.99 -12.04 10.16
C ASN A 439 -25.70 -10.81 10.79
N GLU A 440 -25.80 -9.70 10.04
CA GLU A 440 -26.57 -8.51 10.40
C GLU A 440 -26.17 -7.79 11.71
N VAL A 441 -24.95 -8.00 12.20
CA VAL A 441 -24.46 -7.27 13.38
C VAL A 441 -24.38 -5.77 13.09
N ARG A 442 -25.04 -4.97 13.93
CA ARG A 442 -25.06 -3.51 13.81
C ARG A 442 -23.75 -2.89 14.30
N LEU A 443 -23.37 -1.77 13.68
CA LEU A 443 -22.22 -0.98 14.14
C LEU A 443 -22.50 -0.36 15.52
N PRO A 444 -21.58 -0.50 16.50
CA PRO A 444 -21.69 0.14 17.80
C PRO A 444 -21.80 1.68 17.72
N LYS A 445 -22.48 2.30 18.70
CA LYS A 445 -22.69 3.77 18.80
C LYS A 445 -21.40 4.58 18.63
N LYS A 446 -20.26 4.06 19.08
CA LYS A 446 -18.94 4.69 18.93
C LYS A 446 -18.58 4.97 17.46
N PHE A 447 -18.90 4.06 16.54
CA PHE A 447 -18.71 4.30 15.10
C PHE A 447 -19.65 5.36 14.56
N LYS A 448 -20.90 5.40 15.04
CA LYS A 448 -21.90 6.41 14.67
C LYS A 448 -21.39 7.82 14.92
N THR A 449 -20.94 8.08 16.14
CA THR A 449 -20.35 9.39 16.50
C THR A 449 -19.17 9.76 15.60
N LEU A 450 -18.31 8.81 15.25
CA LEU A 450 -17.14 9.07 14.41
C LEU A 450 -17.52 9.38 12.97
N PHE A 451 -18.44 8.63 12.36
CA PHE A 451 -18.85 8.91 10.98
C PHE A 451 -19.69 10.18 10.88
N GLU A 452 -20.50 10.53 11.89
CA GLU A 452 -21.23 11.81 11.92
C GLU A 452 -20.27 13.00 11.98
N ARG A 453 -19.26 12.94 12.85
CA ARG A 453 -18.17 13.94 12.90
C ARG A 453 -17.42 14.02 11.58
N PHE A 454 -17.14 12.88 10.95
CA PHE A 454 -16.51 12.83 9.63
C PHE A 454 -17.40 13.51 8.57
N GLN A 455 -18.70 13.19 8.52
CA GLN A 455 -19.64 13.75 7.56
C GLN A 455 -19.82 15.26 7.75
N LYS A 456 -19.89 15.75 8.99
CA LYS A 456 -19.94 17.19 9.30
C LYS A 456 -18.73 17.93 8.74
N LEU A 457 -17.52 17.37 8.87
CA LEU A 457 -16.33 17.95 8.27
C LEU A 457 -16.35 17.87 6.73
N ASP A 458 -16.78 16.73 6.20
CA ASP A 458 -16.66 16.39 4.78
C ASP A 458 -17.70 17.02 3.86
N LYS A 459 -18.93 17.20 4.36
CA LYS A 459 -20.07 17.75 3.61
C LYS A 459 -20.32 19.24 3.90
N LYS A 460 -19.96 19.72 5.11
CA LYS A 460 -20.29 21.08 5.55
C LYS A 460 -19.04 21.96 5.73
N LYS A 461 -18.25 21.69 6.78
CA LYS A 461 -17.18 22.61 7.23
C LYS A 461 -16.07 22.84 6.19
N ILE A 462 -15.55 21.78 5.57
CA ILE A 462 -14.45 21.90 4.59
C ILE A 462 -14.91 22.62 3.31
N PRO A 463 -16.05 22.25 2.70
CA PRO A 463 -16.62 23.00 1.57
C PRO A 463 -16.85 24.49 1.87
N GLU A 464 -17.48 24.84 3.01
CA GLU A 464 -17.69 26.23 3.43
C GLU A 464 -16.38 27.02 3.51
N LEU A 465 -15.33 26.41 4.09
CA LEU A 465 -14.02 27.05 4.19
C LEU A 465 -13.33 27.21 2.82
N HIS A 466 -13.48 26.27 1.89
CA HIS A 466 -12.96 26.42 0.52
C HIS A 466 -13.68 27.53 -0.25
N PHE A 467 -15.00 27.63 -0.09
CA PHE A 467 -15.77 28.73 -0.64
C PHE A 467 -15.29 30.07 -0.07
N SER A 468 -15.18 30.17 1.26
CA SER A 468 -14.65 31.36 1.94
C SER A 468 -13.23 31.72 1.50
N LEU A 469 -12.34 30.73 1.32
CA LEU A 469 -10.98 30.94 0.83
C LEU A 469 -10.97 31.55 -0.57
N THR A 470 -11.85 31.04 -1.46
CA THR A 470 -11.99 31.54 -2.83
C THR A 470 -12.48 32.98 -2.86
N CYS A 471 -13.51 33.31 -2.06
CA CYS A 471 -14.01 34.69 -1.95
C CYS A 471 -12.94 35.63 -1.40
N LYS A 472 -12.21 35.23 -0.34
CA LYS A 472 -11.15 36.04 0.27
C LYS A 472 -9.96 36.28 -0.67
N ALA A 473 -9.63 35.30 -1.52
CA ALA A 473 -8.61 35.45 -2.55
C ALA A 473 -9.01 36.53 -3.58
N LYS A 474 -10.27 36.51 -4.04
CA LYS A 474 -10.79 37.53 -4.96
C LYS A 474 -10.78 38.93 -4.33
N GLN A 475 -11.10 39.03 -3.03
CA GLN A 475 -11.10 40.29 -2.28
C GLN A 475 -9.71 40.79 -1.85
N LYS A 476 -8.60 40.12 -2.26
CA LYS A 476 -7.22 40.46 -1.86
C LYS A 476 -6.98 40.57 -0.34
N LYS A 477 -7.80 39.91 0.50
CA LYS A 477 -7.67 39.93 1.98
C LYS A 477 -6.60 38.93 2.46
N ILE A 478 -5.32 39.29 2.30
CA ILE A 478 -4.16 38.39 2.50
C ILE A 478 -4.15 37.69 3.88
N ILE A 479 -4.29 38.44 4.98
CA ILE A 479 -4.23 37.86 6.34
C ILE A 479 -5.37 36.84 6.55
N SER A 480 -6.59 37.22 6.19
CA SER A 480 -7.78 36.37 6.31
C SER A 480 -7.71 35.14 5.39
N TYR A 481 -7.09 35.26 4.22
CA TYR A 481 -6.80 34.15 3.33
C TYR A 481 -5.89 33.12 4.01
N TYR A 482 -4.76 33.55 4.59
CA TYR A 482 -3.84 32.64 5.28
C TYR A 482 -4.46 31.99 6.52
N LYS A 483 -5.25 32.75 7.31
CA LYS A 483 -6.02 32.20 8.45
C LYS A 483 -6.97 31.08 7.99
N THR A 484 -7.71 31.31 6.90
CA THR A 484 -8.65 30.32 6.32
C THR A 484 -7.91 29.09 5.79
N LYS A 485 -6.78 29.28 5.10
CA LYS A 485 -5.92 28.18 4.62
C LYS A 485 -5.38 27.32 5.77
N GLY A 486 -4.99 27.96 6.87
CA GLY A 486 -4.58 27.28 8.11
C GLY A 486 -5.72 26.47 8.72
N GLU A 487 -6.93 27.03 8.78
CA GLU A 487 -8.12 26.33 9.28
C GLU A 487 -8.52 25.12 8.41
N ILE A 488 -8.49 25.26 7.09
CA ILE A 488 -8.70 24.15 6.15
C ILE A 488 -7.71 23.01 6.45
N SER A 489 -6.42 23.35 6.63
CA SER A 489 -5.37 22.38 6.94
C SER A 489 -5.63 21.65 8.27
N ARG A 490 -6.08 22.37 9.31
CA ARG A 490 -6.48 21.79 10.60
C ARG A 490 -7.68 20.86 10.46
N ASN A 491 -8.70 21.24 9.69
CA ASN A 491 -9.88 20.39 9.47
C ASN A 491 -9.55 19.12 8.65
N TYR A 492 -8.68 19.21 7.64
CA TYR A 492 -8.17 18.01 6.97
C TYR A 492 -7.34 17.10 7.89
N LYS A 493 -6.59 17.66 8.85
CA LYS A 493 -5.88 16.88 9.87
C LYS A 493 -6.87 16.18 10.81
N ARG A 494 -7.89 16.89 11.31
CA ARG A 494 -8.98 16.32 12.13
C ARG A 494 -9.70 15.18 11.40
N LYS A 495 -10.07 15.40 10.13
CA LYS A 495 -10.68 14.38 9.27
C LYS A 495 -9.80 13.12 9.16
N ARG A 496 -8.48 13.29 8.92
CA ARG A 496 -7.53 12.17 8.87
C ARG A 496 -7.43 11.43 10.21
N ASN A 497 -7.47 12.14 11.33
CA ASN A 497 -7.45 11.53 12.65
C ASN A 497 -8.70 10.67 12.90
N ILE A 498 -9.89 11.14 12.51
CA ILE A 498 -11.13 10.35 12.63
C ILE A 498 -11.02 9.06 11.80
N VAL A 499 -10.53 9.13 10.56
CA VAL A 499 -10.31 7.93 9.73
C VAL A 499 -9.33 6.97 10.41
N LYS A 500 -8.26 7.49 11.02
CA LYS A 500 -7.29 6.69 11.75
C LYS A 500 -7.93 6.00 12.96
N GLU A 501 -8.77 6.71 13.70
CA GLU A 501 -9.49 6.18 14.85
C GLU A 501 -10.47 5.07 14.45
N ILE A 502 -11.26 5.30 13.39
CA ILE A 502 -12.13 4.28 12.79
C ILE A 502 -11.31 3.03 12.43
N ARG A 503 -10.20 3.17 11.69
CA ARG A 503 -9.33 2.05 11.31
C ARG A 503 -8.73 1.33 12.52
N ASN A 504 -8.51 2.02 13.63
CA ASN A 504 -8.03 1.39 14.85
C ASN A 504 -9.13 0.55 15.52
N LEU A 505 -10.40 0.95 15.47
CA LEU A 505 -11.52 0.24 16.08
C LEU A 505 -11.98 -0.98 15.28
N ILE A 506 -11.92 -0.91 13.95
CA ILE A 506 -12.44 -1.97 13.06
C ILE A 506 -11.91 -3.36 13.39
N PRO A 507 -10.59 -3.60 13.55
CA PRO A 507 -10.08 -4.94 13.83
C PRO A 507 -10.64 -5.53 15.12
N HIS A 508 -10.83 -4.71 16.16
CA HIS A 508 -11.38 -5.16 17.44
C HIS A 508 -12.88 -5.46 17.35
N PHE A 509 -13.63 -4.62 16.62
CA PHE A 509 -15.04 -4.86 16.35
C PHE A 509 -15.25 -6.17 15.58
N LEU A 510 -14.54 -6.35 14.46
CA LEU A 510 -14.66 -7.56 13.65
C LEU A 510 -14.20 -8.81 14.41
N ALA A 511 -13.12 -8.71 15.20
CA ALA A 511 -12.70 -9.82 16.06
C ALA A 511 -13.80 -10.21 17.06
N ALA A 512 -14.42 -9.23 17.71
CA ALA A 512 -15.52 -9.49 18.63
C ALA A 512 -16.75 -10.13 17.94
N VAL A 513 -17.06 -9.72 16.71
CA VAL A 513 -18.09 -10.41 15.89
C VAL A 513 -17.72 -11.87 15.65
N MET A 514 -16.50 -12.13 15.17
CA MET A 514 -16.02 -13.49 14.88
C MET A 514 -16.01 -14.39 16.12
N ILE A 515 -15.61 -13.85 17.27
CA ILE A 515 -15.62 -14.57 18.54
C ILE A 515 -17.05 -14.90 18.98
N LYS A 516 -17.97 -13.94 18.92
CA LYS A 516 -19.38 -14.16 19.28
C LYS A 516 -20.07 -15.16 18.36
N SER A 517 -19.77 -15.09 17.05
CA SER A 517 -20.35 -16.02 16.09
C SER A 517 -19.67 -17.40 16.07
N GLN A 518 -18.54 -17.60 16.77
CA GLN A 518 -17.69 -18.79 16.62
C GLN A 518 -17.27 -19.03 15.15
N CYS A 519 -16.91 -17.94 14.48
CA CYS A 519 -16.50 -17.94 13.08
C CYS A 519 -15.25 -18.81 12.89
N LYS A 520 -15.21 -19.62 11.83
CA LYS A 520 -14.03 -20.35 11.36
C LYS A 520 -13.44 -19.71 10.11
N ILE A 521 -14.27 -19.18 9.22
CA ILE A 521 -13.82 -18.54 7.97
C ILE A 521 -14.47 -17.17 7.79
N PHE A 522 -13.63 -16.16 7.65
CA PHE A 522 -14.00 -14.78 7.41
C PHE A 522 -13.80 -14.42 5.93
N PHE A 523 -14.90 -14.11 5.24
CA PHE A 523 -14.90 -13.77 3.82
C PHE A 523 -14.95 -12.26 3.59
N MET A 524 -14.18 -11.76 2.63
CA MET A 524 -14.24 -10.37 2.20
C MET A 524 -13.95 -10.21 0.71
N GLU A 525 -14.35 -9.09 0.12
CA GLU A 525 -13.96 -8.75 -1.25
C GLU A 525 -12.49 -8.34 -1.37
N ASP A 526 -11.87 -8.66 -2.51
CA ASP A 526 -10.58 -8.10 -2.89
C ASP A 526 -10.72 -6.62 -3.34
N LEU A 527 -10.60 -5.71 -2.37
CA LEU A 527 -10.86 -4.27 -2.52
C LEU A 527 -9.60 -3.44 -2.88
N GLU A 528 -8.79 -3.90 -3.83
CA GLU A 528 -7.64 -3.14 -4.36
C GLU A 528 -7.99 -2.02 -5.36
N THR A 529 -9.09 -1.30 -5.13
CA THR A 529 -9.55 -0.24 -6.06
C THR A 529 -8.72 1.06 -5.92
N ASP A 530 -7.90 1.42 -6.91
CA ASP A 530 -7.18 2.71 -6.91
C ASP A 530 -8.14 3.89 -7.22
N PRO A 531 -8.17 4.97 -6.42
CA PRO A 531 -8.94 6.17 -6.75
C PRO A 531 -8.41 6.96 -7.97
N ARG A 532 -7.20 6.68 -8.48
CA ARG A 532 -6.65 7.34 -9.67
C ARG A 532 -7.51 7.06 -10.91
N GLY A 533 -7.82 8.12 -11.67
CA GLY A 533 -8.70 8.03 -12.83
C GLY A 533 -10.20 7.98 -12.50
N LYS A 534 -10.58 7.94 -11.21
CA LYS A 534 -11.96 8.13 -10.76
C LYS A 534 -12.20 9.61 -10.46
N LYS A 535 -13.40 10.12 -10.78
CA LYS A 535 -13.80 11.51 -10.54
C LYS A 535 -14.90 11.60 -9.48
N GLY A 536 -15.06 12.78 -8.89
CA GLY A 536 -16.19 13.13 -8.02
C GLY A 536 -16.37 12.23 -6.79
N ALA A 537 -17.63 11.84 -6.55
CA ALA A 537 -18.05 11.10 -5.37
C ALA A 537 -17.39 9.72 -5.23
N LEU A 538 -17.16 9.02 -6.34
CA LEU A 538 -16.56 7.67 -6.33
C LEU A 538 -15.11 7.70 -5.83
N ALA A 539 -14.29 8.63 -6.33
CA ALA A 539 -12.92 8.79 -5.83
C ALA A 539 -12.89 9.16 -4.35
N LYS A 540 -13.86 9.98 -3.90
CA LYS A 540 -14.01 10.38 -2.50
C LYS A 540 -14.37 9.17 -1.61
N ALA A 541 -15.29 8.33 -2.07
CA ALA A 541 -15.70 7.09 -1.40
C ALA A 541 -14.56 6.09 -1.26
N ILE A 542 -13.83 5.82 -2.36
CA ILE A 542 -12.68 4.89 -2.35
C ILE A 542 -11.60 5.37 -1.38
N ARG A 543 -11.36 6.68 -1.28
CA ARG A 543 -10.34 7.26 -0.37
C ARG A 543 -10.72 7.17 1.10
N SER A 544 -12.01 7.18 1.44
CA SER A 544 -12.47 7.12 2.83
C SER A 544 -12.65 5.69 3.33
N MET A 545 -12.90 4.74 2.43
CA MET A 545 -13.15 3.32 2.74
C MET A 545 -11.99 2.68 3.55
N PRO A 546 -12.29 1.94 4.64
CA PRO A 546 -11.30 1.25 5.46
C PRO A 546 -10.94 -0.13 4.91
N LYS A 547 -10.42 -0.17 3.68
CA LYS A 547 -10.20 -1.39 2.89
C LYS A 547 -8.80 -2.00 2.95
N SER A 548 -8.03 -1.70 4.00
CA SER A 548 -6.66 -2.21 4.12
C SER A 548 -6.69 -3.65 4.60
N ARG A 549 -6.13 -4.58 3.81
CA ARG A 549 -6.05 -6.03 4.14
C ARG A 549 -5.50 -6.29 5.55
N MET A 550 -4.47 -5.54 5.95
CA MET A 550 -3.88 -5.60 7.30
C MET A 550 -4.89 -5.37 8.45
N LEU A 551 -5.99 -4.65 8.22
CA LEU A 551 -7.03 -4.47 9.23
C LEU A 551 -7.78 -5.77 9.50
N PHE A 552 -8.04 -6.53 8.44
CA PHE A 552 -8.80 -7.78 8.50
C PHE A 552 -7.92 -8.93 8.97
N GLU A 553 -6.66 -8.99 8.52
CA GLU A 553 -5.66 -9.93 9.06
C GLU A 553 -5.43 -9.72 10.57
N LYS A 554 -5.37 -8.46 11.02
CA LYS A 554 -5.32 -8.17 12.45
C LYS A 554 -6.59 -8.62 13.17
N ALA A 555 -7.77 -8.50 12.54
CA ALA A 555 -9.03 -8.93 13.13
C ALA A 555 -9.08 -10.44 13.30
N THR A 556 -8.71 -11.20 12.27
CA THR A 556 -8.70 -12.67 12.33
C THR A 556 -7.68 -13.14 13.36
N MET A 557 -6.47 -12.57 13.37
CA MET A 557 -5.47 -12.91 14.38
C MET A 557 -5.95 -12.61 15.82
N LEU A 558 -6.63 -11.48 16.05
CA LEU A 558 -7.23 -11.18 17.37
C LEU A 558 -8.29 -12.22 17.75
N ALA A 559 -9.13 -12.64 16.80
CA ALA A 559 -10.14 -13.66 17.03
C ALA A 559 -9.53 -15.05 17.27
N SER A 560 -8.58 -15.47 16.43
CA SER A 560 -7.91 -16.77 16.53
C SER A 560 -7.26 -16.98 17.90
N ASN A 561 -6.56 -15.95 18.40
CA ASN A 561 -5.92 -16.01 19.70
C ASN A 561 -6.92 -16.17 20.86
N ILE A 562 -8.13 -15.60 20.75
CA ILE A 562 -9.17 -15.73 21.79
C ILE A 562 -9.94 -17.05 21.64
N LEU A 563 -10.17 -17.50 20.42
CA LEU A 563 -10.93 -18.72 20.12
C LEU A 563 -10.11 -20.00 20.31
N GLY A 564 -8.78 -19.91 20.29
CA GLY A 564 -7.88 -21.07 20.40
C GLY A 564 -7.71 -21.86 19.09
N TYR A 565 -8.22 -21.36 17.97
CA TYR A 565 -8.06 -21.95 16.65
C TYR A 565 -7.87 -20.87 15.57
N ASP A 566 -7.24 -21.22 14.45
CA ASP A 566 -6.97 -20.27 13.36
C ASP A 566 -8.26 -19.94 12.58
N VAL A 567 -8.68 -18.67 12.62
CA VAL A 567 -9.74 -18.13 11.75
C VAL A 567 -9.14 -17.77 10.38
N GLU A 568 -9.62 -18.44 9.33
CA GLU A 568 -9.11 -18.24 7.96
C GLU A 568 -9.69 -16.97 7.34
N LEU A 569 -8.84 -16.16 6.68
CA LEU A 569 -9.25 -14.99 5.89
C LEU A 569 -9.27 -15.36 4.40
N VAL A 570 -10.45 -15.36 3.78
CA VAL A 570 -10.61 -15.68 2.35
C VAL A 570 -11.11 -14.46 1.58
N THR A 571 -10.41 -14.12 0.49
CA THR A 571 -10.83 -13.04 -0.42
C THR A 571 -11.60 -13.57 -1.63
N VAL A 572 -12.63 -12.84 -2.08
CA VAL A 572 -13.46 -13.14 -3.26
C VAL A 572 -13.44 -12.01 -4.29
N ASP A 573 -13.82 -12.29 -5.55
CA ASP A 573 -13.96 -11.24 -6.58
C ASP A 573 -15.14 -10.32 -6.20
N GLN A 574 -14.89 -9.01 -6.15
CA GLN A 574 -15.88 -7.96 -5.85
C GLN A 574 -17.00 -7.84 -6.90
N ARG A 575 -16.96 -8.60 -8.00
CA ARG A 575 -17.89 -8.43 -9.11
C ARG A 575 -19.17 -9.20 -8.90
N GLY A 576 -20.28 -8.45 -8.88
CA GLY A 576 -21.62 -9.04 -8.89
C GLY A 576 -22.19 -9.30 -7.49
N THR A 577 -21.35 -9.31 -6.46
CA THR A 577 -21.74 -9.40 -5.04
C THR A 577 -22.85 -8.43 -4.66
N SER A 578 -22.79 -7.19 -5.14
CA SER A 578 -23.79 -6.15 -4.90
C SER A 578 -24.95 -6.14 -5.91
N ARG A 579 -24.86 -6.87 -7.04
CA ARG A 579 -25.81 -6.75 -8.15
C ARG A 579 -26.98 -7.72 -8.08
N TYR A 580 -26.78 -8.87 -7.48
CA TYR A 580 -27.75 -9.96 -7.48
C TYR A 580 -28.32 -10.19 -6.09
N HIS A 581 -29.60 -10.51 -6.01
CA HIS A 581 -30.24 -10.92 -4.78
C HIS A 581 -29.72 -12.30 -4.38
N ASN A 582 -29.17 -12.41 -3.17
CA ASN A 582 -28.55 -13.63 -2.66
C ASN A 582 -29.50 -14.83 -2.62
N LYS A 583 -30.80 -14.62 -2.39
CA LYS A 583 -31.78 -15.72 -2.33
C LYS A 583 -32.16 -16.26 -3.71
N CYS A 584 -32.53 -15.38 -4.65
CA CYS A 584 -33.15 -15.82 -5.92
C CYS A 584 -32.31 -15.57 -7.18
N GLY A 585 -31.15 -14.93 -7.05
CA GLY A 585 -30.25 -14.56 -8.15
C GLY A 585 -30.75 -13.39 -9.02
N GLY A 586 -31.92 -12.83 -8.72
CA GLY A 586 -32.50 -11.72 -9.49
C GLY A 586 -31.71 -10.41 -9.36
N LEU A 587 -31.71 -9.58 -10.40
CA LEU A 587 -31.01 -8.30 -10.39
C LEU A 587 -31.63 -7.32 -9.38
N ILE A 588 -30.81 -6.64 -8.59
CA ILE A 588 -31.25 -5.62 -7.62
C ILE A 588 -31.37 -4.27 -8.33
N ASP A 589 -32.55 -3.65 -8.25
CA ASP A 589 -32.83 -2.37 -8.91
C ASP A 589 -32.42 -1.19 -8.03
N ARG A 590 -31.13 -0.85 -8.06
CA ARG A 590 -30.57 0.25 -7.26
C ARG A 590 -30.77 1.59 -7.98
N ASP A 591 -31.60 2.46 -7.42
CA ASP A 591 -31.65 3.88 -7.79
C ASP A 591 -30.66 4.69 -6.92
N PRO A 592 -29.63 5.33 -7.51
CA PRO A 592 -28.70 6.19 -6.78
C PRO A 592 -29.34 7.36 -6.04
N LYS A 593 -30.57 7.79 -6.41
CA LYS A 593 -31.26 8.93 -5.81
C LYS A 593 -32.20 8.52 -4.68
N ASN A 594 -32.97 7.45 -4.84
CA ASN A 594 -34.06 7.12 -3.92
C ASN A 594 -33.83 5.84 -3.09
N HIS A 595 -33.17 4.81 -3.63
CA HIS A 595 -33.20 3.45 -3.08
C HIS A 595 -31.85 2.74 -3.15
N TYR A 596 -30.76 3.43 -2.79
CA TYR A 596 -29.41 2.85 -2.88
C TYR A 596 -29.13 1.78 -1.81
N ASP A 597 -29.53 2.06 -0.56
CA ASP A 597 -29.23 1.19 0.59
C ASP A 597 -30.28 0.08 0.77
N ARG A 598 -31.51 0.29 0.29
CA ARG A 598 -32.58 -0.72 0.21
C ARG A 598 -33.24 -0.67 -1.16
N ALA A 599 -33.20 -1.78 -1.90
CA ALA A 599 -33.68 -1.85 -3.27
C ALA A 599 -34.48 -3.14 -3.52
N PRO A 600 -35.52 -3.10 -4.38
CA PRO A 600 -36.28 -4.29 -4.74
C PRO A 600 -35.48 -5.20 -5.69
N CYS A 601 -35.68 -6.50 -5.55
CA CYS A 601 -35.21 -7.49 -6.52
C CYS A 601 -36.17 -7.56 -7.72
N LYS A 602 -35.66 -7.46 -8.95
CA LYS A 602 -36.47 -7.55 -10.18
C LYS A 602 -37.14 -8.91 -10.40
N LYS A 603 -36.68 -9.97 -9.73
CA LYS A 603 -37.22 -11.33 -9.87
C LYS A 603 -38.30 -11.65 -8.85
N CYS A 604 -38.12 -11.29 -7.58
CA CYS A 604 -39.04 -11.65 -6.50
C CYS A 604 -39.69 -10.47 -5.79
N GLY A 605 -39.43 -9.22 -6.22
CA GLY A 605 -40.00 -8.00 -5.63
C GLY A 605 -39.48 -7.60 -4.25
N GLU A 606 -38.85 -8.52 -3.51
CA GLU A 606 -38.37 -8.30 -2.14
C GLU A 606 -37.40 -7.10 -2.05
N LYS A 607 -37.69 -6.17 -1.13
CA LYS A 607 -36.81 -5.02 -0.82
C LYS A 607 -35.71 -5.45 0.14
N VAL A 608 -34.49 -5.59 -0.36
CA VAL A 608 -33.34 -6.06 0.43
C VAL A 608 -32.41 -4.92 0.84
N ASN A 609 -31.78 -5.03 2.01
CA ASN A 609 -30.62 -4.21 2.35
C ASN A 609 -29.46 -4.59 1.43
N THR A 610 -29.04 -3.65 0.59
CA THR A 610 -28.15 -3.95 -0.54
C THR A 610 -26.72 -4.23 -0.10
N HIS A 611 -26.32 -3.83 1.11
CA HIS A 611 -25.01 -4.08 1.71
C HIS A 611 -24.97 -5.43 2.44
N THR A 612 -25.99 -5.72 3.25
CA THR A 612 -26.12 -7.05 3.89
C THR A 612 -26.25 -8.15 2.84
N ASN A 613 -27.02 -7.90 1.79
CA ASN A 613 -27.13 -8.83 0.67
C ASN A 613 -25.77 -9.07 -0.01
N ALA A 614 -24.95 -8.02 -0.18
CA ALA A 614 -23.61 -8.16 -0.72
C ALA A 614 -22.72 -9.00 0.20
N ALA A 615 -22.77 -8.77 1.51
CA ALA A 615 -22.06 -9.57 2.50
C ALA A 615 -22.45 -11.06 2.45
N ARG A 616 -23.73 -11.38 2.19
CA ARG A 616 -24.19 -12.77 2.01
C ARG A 616 -23.68 -13.39 0.71
N ASN A 617 -23.73 -12.67 -0.40
CA ASN A 617 -23.16 -13.13 -1.67
C ASN A 617 -21.66 -13.38 -1.56
N ILE A 618 -20.93 -12.57 -0.78
CA ILE A 618 -19.50 -12.77 -0.50
C ILE A 618 -19.25 -14.11 0.20
N VAL A 619 -20.10 -14.51 1.15
CA VAL A 619 -20.02 -15.85 1.76
C VAL A 619 -20.25 -16.93 0.70
N GLU A 620 -21.29 -16.80 -0.11
CA GLU A 620 -21.63 -17.81 -1.13
C GLU A 620 -20.51 -18.01 -2.15
N GLU A 621 -19.94 -16.92 -2.67
CA GLU A 621 -18.80 -16.96 -3.59
C GLU A 621 -17.53 -17.50 -2.91
N GLY A 622 -17.34 -17.19 -1.63
CA GLY A 622 -16.26 -17.74 -0.82
C GLY A 622 -16.35 -19.25 -0.68
N LEU A 623 -17.54 -19.77 -0.38
CA LEU A 623 -17.81 -21.19 -0.29
C LEU A 623 -17.63 -21.91 -1.64
N LYS A 624 -18.05 -21.29 -2.76
CA LYS A 624 -17.80 -21.82 -4.11
C LYS A 624 -16.29 -21.92 -4.38
N LYS A 625 -15.53 -20.89 -4.02
CA LYS A 625 -14.07 -20.86 -4.17
C LYS A 625 -13.41 -21.98 -3.36
N LEU A 626 -13.75 -22.15 -2.09
CA LEU A 626 -13.21 -23.23 -1.26
C LEU A 626 -13.53 -24.62 -1.83
N LYS A 627 -14.77 -24.84 -2.30
CA LYS A 627 -15.17 -26.11 -2.95
C LYS A 627 -14.35 -26.38 -4.22
N SER A 628 -14.07 -25.35 -5.03
CA SER A 628 -13.25 -25.50 -6.25
C SER A 628 -11.80 -25.86 -5.94
N GLN A 629 -11.23 -25.29 -4.86
CA GLN A 629 -9.84 -25.57 -4.43
C GLN A 629 -9.70 -26.97 -3.85
N ASN A 630 -10.70 -27.46 -3.12
CA ASN A 630 -10.70 -28.83 -2.59
C ASN A 630 -10.86 -29.90 -3.70
N ARG A 631 -11.42 -29.54 -4.87
CA ARG A 631 -11.55 -30.45 -6.02
C ARG A 631 -10.29 -30.53 -6.89
N SER A 632 -9.39 -29.55 -6.80
CA SER A 632 -8.14 -29.51 -7.56
C SER A 632 -6.91 -29.99 -6.79
N SER A 633 -7.09 -30.53 -5.58
CA SER A 633 -6.05 -31.24 -4.84
C SER A 633 -6.28 -32.76 -4.93
N PRO A 634 -5.41 -33.55 -5.59
CA PRO A 634 -5.53 -35.01 -5.65
C PRO A 634 -5.34 -35.73 -4.31
N HIS A 635 -5.00 -35.00 -3.23
CA HIS A 635 -4.50 -35.60 -1.98
C HIS A 635 -5.40 -35.43 -0.74
N THR A 636 -6.67 -35.07 -0.87
CA THR A 636 -7.62 -35.02 0.26
C THR A 636 -8.92 -35.76 -0.01
N ARG A 637 -8.83 -37.01 -0.51
CA ARG A 637 -9.87 -38.03 -0.31
C ARG A 637 -9.53 -38.90 0.91
N SER A 638 -9.50 -38.32 2.10
CA SER A 638 -9.46 -39.09 3.35
C SER A 638 -9.97 -38.26 4.52
N LEU A 639 -11.21 -37.77 4.42
CA LEU A 639 -12.01 -37.47 5.59
C LEU A 639 -13.34 -38.19 5.38
N GLY A 640 -13.58 -39.16 6.27
CA GLY A 640 -14.42 -40.32 6.04
C GLY A 640 -15.89 -40.01 5.78
N THR A 641 -16.45 -40.75 4.85
CA THR A 641 -17.85 -41.16 4.88
C THR A 641 -18.05 -42.07 6.10
N PRO A 642 -19.05 -41.83 6.97
CA PRO A 642 -19.43 -42.82 7.97
C PRO A 642 -20.07 -44.00 7.22
N ASN A 643 -19.44 -45.18 7.32
CA ASN A 643 -20.08 -46.43 6.95
C ASN A 643 -21.29 -46.64 7.89
N LYS A 644 -22.47 -46.74 7.28
CA LYS A 644 -23.61 -47.48 7.84
C LYS A 644 -23.44 -48.95 7.47
N GLN A 645 -23.92 -49.83 8.35
CA GLN A 645 -23.90 -51.32 8.36
C GLN A 645 -22.84 -51.85 9.33
N ASN A 646 -23.14 -52.58 10.42
CA ASN A 646 -24.38 -53.17 10.94
C ASN A 646 -24.67 -52.70 12.37
#